data_AF-A0A8G0PDF8-F1
#
_entry.id   AF-A0A8G0PDF8-F1
#
_cell.length_a   1.000
_cell.length_b   1.000
_cell.length_c   1.000
_cell.angle_alpha   90.00
_cell.angle_beta   90.00
_cell.angle_gamma   90.00
#
_symmetry.space_group_name_H-M   'P 1'
#
loop_
_entity.id
_entity.type
_entity.pdbx_description
1 polymer ?
#
loop_
_entity_poly.entity_id
_entity_poly.type
_entity_poly.pdbx_seq_one_letter_code
_entity_poly.pdbx_strand_id
1 'polypeptide(L)'
;MDEQVLLRVLGNLFLLAFDGTVLSKELQKLIEGHYVGAILLTSKNLESAEQAMHLITSLQYCAYRAGYERPLLVAIDQENGSLNSLVDKSITQFPSAMGMAAAASPGLTRKVAMATASELSCIGVNWIIGPVLDILSASRPSPLGVRSFGDDPITVLAHGLETVRGFKNAGVACCGKHFPSYGDVKFADGTELSMPSMDATMEDLQNRAVIPFRVCGQVGLSAILVGGYSLRIAGKTISYACLEKSVVHGILREQCHFDGVVVSECLTMESLCEDIGISQAVTRAVRAGCDMLTICQSHQAQLEGIAALKLAVQDGVIPLQVVQASNNRINAMKDGCTSWERALCPQGPTRLADLHMEHLALSGEAYRGAISLVRDAVDGLVCIRNLPNDKEVLLLTPLLEPFPSTATRRTIQETATTFRQFQLAPGEDTFQLFGTILAEHLKVRLTHTSYSSNGLRPLHEELISRSSAVIIMTADATRNTYQYGITKHVNMQCRYQPDEDGRARPLVVVALSSPHDFLTDKDINTYICTYDFTTPSLKNLALLLAGKLDSTSKLPLAAVQPAKLDTLERQTNAAWLVESYDGTRDWLGLEKFMRLISTTPESLDFLSPAGRANDEGSKRKCFVVRNSSTGTILGLLVTLIFQSQSDGQIETVLVDPNRKGVGIETSLREHALRYLASIRGFPGAGIGST
;
A
#
# COMPACT_ATOMS: atom_id res chain seq x y z
N MET A 1 24.36 6.22 -35.37
CA MET A 1 24.33 6.97 -34.10
C MET A 1 25.73 6.92 -33.53
N ASP A 2 26.24 8.04 -33.03
CA ASP A 2 27.54 8.08 -32.36
C ASP A 2 27.57 7.13 -31.14
N GLU A 3 28.72 6.52 -30.85
CA GLU A 3 28.83 5.50 -29.80
C GLU A 3 28.54 6.06 -28.42
N GLN A 4 28.96 7.31 -28.16
CA GLN A 4 28.69 7.97 -26.88
C GLN A 4 27.20 8.29 -26.72
N VAL A 5 26.54 8.71 -27.80
CA VAL A 5 25.08 8.90 -27.82
C VAL A 5 24.36 7.57 -27.57
N LEU A 6 24.81 6.47 -28.19
CA LEU A 6 24.26 5.14 -27.94
C LEU A 6 24.38 4.76 -26.46
N LEU A 7 25.56 4.92 -25.85
CA LEU A 7 25.76 4.60 -24.43
C LEU A 7 24.84 5.39 -23.51
N ARG A 8 24.63 6.69 -23.77
CA ARG A 8 23.68 7.52 -23.03
C ARG A 8 22.25 7.00 -23.10
N VAL A 9 21.82 6.61 -24.29
CA VAL A 9 20.49 6.06 -24.52
C VAL A 9 20.33 4.70 -23.83
N LEU A 10 21.34 3.81 -23.88
CA LEU A 10 21.25 2.49 -23.26
C LEU A 10 21.37 2.53 -21.74
N GLY A 11 22.32 3.31 -21.22
CA GLY A 11 22.59 3.45 -19.79
C GLY A 11 21.39 3.95 -18.99
N ASN A 12 20.61 4.85 -19.59
CA ASN A 12 19.46 5.45 -18.93
C ASN A 12 18.36 4.43 -18.55
N LEU A 13 18.38 3.22 -19.14
CA LEU A 13 17.46 2.13 -18.81
C LEU A 13 17.86 1.34 -17.57
N PHE A 14 18.98 1.64 -16.90
CA PHE A 14 19.43 0.84 -15.76
C PHE A 14 19.13 1.48 -14.40
N LEU A 15 18.56 0.66 -13.50
CA LEU A 15 18.46 0.90 -12.06
C LEU A 15 19.45 0.00 -11.33
N LEU A 16 20.48 0.59 -10.73
CA LEU A 16 21.56 -0.17 -10.10
C LEU A 16 21.58 0.01 -8.59
N ALA A 17 21.73 -1.09 -7.85
CA ALA A 17 22.09 -1.03 -6.43
C ALA A 17 23.60 -1.28 -6.25
N PHE A 18 24.16 -0.91 -5.12
CA PHE A 18 25.58 -1.09 -4.82
C PHE A 18 25.81 -1.21 -3.32
N ASP A 19 27.02 -1.63 -2.94
CA ASP A 19 27.42 -1.75 -1.53
C ASP A 19 28.29 -0.55 -1.11
N GLY A 20 28.15 -0.13 0.16
CA GLY A 20 28.92 0.95 0.77
C GLY A 20 28.17 2.27 0.86
N THR A 21 28.71 3.19 1.66
CA THR A 21 28.05 4.43 2.12
C THR A 21 28.63 5.68 1.46
N VAL A 22 29.55 5.52 0.50
CA VAL A 22 30.20 6.59 -0.25
C VAL A 22 30.31 6.24 -1.73
N LEU A 23 30.51 7.25 -2.58
CA LEU A 23 30.75 7.04 -4.01
C LEU A 23 32.03 6.24 -4.24
N SER A 24 31.90 5.00 -4.70
CA SER A 24 33.04 4.14 -5.06
C SER A 24 33.54 4.44 -6.47
N LYS A 25 34.78 4.04 -6.78
CA LYS A 25 35.35 4.15 -8.13
C LYS A 25 34.59 3.30 -9.15
N GLU A 26 34.05 2.16 -8.74
CA GLU A 26 33.25 1.27 -9.59
C GLU A 26 31.94 1.95 -9.98
N LEU A 27 31.26 2.56 -9.01
CA LEU A 27 30.03 3.29 -9.25
C LEU A 27 30.27 4.55 -10.08
N GLN A 28 31.37 5.27 -9.83
CA GLN A 28 31.79 6.40 -10.65
C GLN A 28 31.96 6.00 -12.13
N LYS A 29 32.59 4.85 -12.41
CA LYS A 29 32.72 4.35 -13.80
C LYS A 29 31.37 4.03 -14.45
N LEU A 30 30.41 3.50 -13.70
CA LEU A 30 29.06 3.26 -14.21
C LEU A 30 28.34 4.56 -14.58
N ILE A 31 28.48 5.59 -13.74
CA ILE A 31 27.87 6.91 -13.98
C ILE A 31 28.57 7.62 -15.16
N GLU A 32 29.89 7.74 -15.14
CA GLU A 32 30.64 8.54 -16.13
C GLU A 32 30.82 7.81 -17.48
N GLY A 33 31.03 6.49 -17.43
CA GLY A 33 31.34 5.67 -18.61
C GLY A 33 30.13 5.01 -19.26
N HIS A 34 29.12 4.65 -18.46
CA HIS A 34 27.95 3.92 -18.94
C HIS A 34 26.64 4.69 -18.84
N TYR A 35 26.65 5.91 -18.30
CA TYR A 35 25.50 6.81 -18.28
C TYR A 35 24.23 6.21 -17.62
N VAL A 36 24.42 5.49 -16.52
CA VAL A 36 23.32 4.79 -15.83
C VAL A 36 22.20 5.74 -15.39
N GLY A 37 20.95 5.34 -15.58
CA GLY A 37 19.80 6.22 -15.41
C GLY A 37 19.41 6.49 -13.96
N ALA A 38 19.61 5.50 -13.09
CA ALA A 38 19.12 5.54 -11.72
C ALA A 38 19.93 4.66 -10.75
N ILE A 39 19.88 5.03 -9.48
CA ILE A 39 20.50 4.33 -8.37
C ILE A 39 19.44 3.92 -7.35
N LEU A 40 19.46 2.66 -6.90
CA LEU A 40 18.64 2.14 -5.81
C LEU A 40 19.46 2.11 -4.52
N LEU A 41 19.04 2.91 -3.54
CA LEU A 41 19.59 2.90 -2.19
C LEU A 41 18.92 1.80 -1.36
N THR A 42 19.75 1.04 -0.67
CA THR A 42 19.35 -0.01 0.26
C THR A 42 19.89 0.31 1.66
N SER A 43 19.53 -0.49 2.67
CA SER A 43 20.07 -0.33 4.02
C SER A 43 21.61 -0.40 4.09
N LYS A 44 22.28 -1.00 3.09
CA LYS A 44 23.74 -1.05 3.00
C LYS A 44 24.39 0.30 2.67
N ASN A 45 23.60 1.27 2.21
CA ASN A 45 24.07 2.59 1.79
C ASN A 45 23.77 3.69 2.82
N LEU A 46 23.02 3.36 3.88
CA LEU A 46 22.27 4.30 4.70
C LEU A 46 22.63 4.15 6.18
N GLU A 47 23.60 4.93 6.64
CA GLU A 47 24.01 4.98 8.05
C GLU A 47 23.28 6.08 8.82
N SER A 48 23.02 7.22 8.19
CA SER A 48 22.26 8.35 8.76
C SER A 48 21.69 9.22 7.63
N ALA A 49 20.72 10.07 7.96
CA ALA A 49 20.15 11.00 6.98
C ALA A 49 21.20 11.97 6.40
N GLU A 50 22.14 12.44 7.24
CA GLU A 50 23.22 13.35 6.82
C GLU A 50 24.22 12.65 5.89
N GLN A 51 24.67 11.44 6.24
CA GLN A 51 25.55 10.65 5.37
C GLN A 51 24.86 10.32 4.04
N ALA A 52 23.58 9.92 4.07
CA ALA A 52 22.82 9.63 2.86
C ALA A 52 22.74 10.85 1.93
N MET A 53 22.51 12.04 2.47
CA MET A 53 22.50 13.28 1.70
C MET A 53 23.86 13.56 1.03
N HIS A 54 24.98 13.36 1.74
CA HIS A 54 26.31 13.53 1.17
C HIS A 54 26.59 12.52 0.04
N LEU A 55 26.19 11.26 0.22
CA LEU A 55 26.28 10.23 -0.81
C LEU A 55 25.46 10.63 -2.05
N ILE A 56 24.19 10.98 -1.87
CA ILE A 56 23.29 11.37 -2.95
C ILE A 56 23.82 12.59 -3.71
N THR A 57 24.26 13.62 -2.99
CA THR A 57 24.85 14.83 -3.60
C THR A 57 26.11 14.49 -4.40
N SER A 58 26.94 13.57 -3.90
CA SER A 58 28.14 13.10 -4.62
C SER A 58 27.79 12.35 -5.91
N LEU A 59 26.74 11.52 -5.88
CA LEU A 59 26.22 10.83 -7.07
C LEU A 59 25.72 11.83 -8.12
N GLN A 60 24.93 12.81 -7.69
CA GLN A 60 24.38 13.84 -8.58
C GLN A 60 25.47 14.73 -9.16
N TYR A 61 26.48 15.13 -8.37
CA TYR A 61 27.61 15.91 -8.85
C TYR A 61 28.46 15.14 -9.87
N CYS A 62 28.66 13.84 -9.65
CA CYS A 62 29.32 12.94 -10.61
C CYS A 62 28.57 12.94 -11.96
N ALA A 63 27.25 12.72 -11.95
CA ALA A 63 26.42 12.74 -13.15
C ALA A 63 26.42 14.12 -13.84
N TYR A 64 26.35 15.21 -13.07
CA TYR A 64 26.41 16.58 -13.59
C TYR A 64 27.71 16.82 -14.37
N ARG A 65 28.85 16.45 -13.78
CA ARG A 65 30.17 16.60 -14.42
C ARG A 65 30.36 15.70 -15.64
N ALA A 66 29.72 14.54 -15.66
CA ALA A 66 29.66 13.67 -16.84
C ALA A 66 28.78 14.24 -17.98
N GLY A 67 28.14 15.40 -17.76
CA GLY A 67 27.34 16.09 -18.78
C GLY A 67 25.99 15.42 -19.02
N TYR A 68 25.36 14.89 -17.97
CA TYR A 68 23.99 14.40 -18.08
C TYR A 68 23.03 15.56 -18.36
N GLU A 69 22.01 15.32 -19.18
CA GLU A 69 20.98 16.33 -19.44
C GLU A 69 20.04 16.50 -18.24
N ARG A 70 19.72 15.38 -17.57
CA ARG A 70 18.82 15.30 -16.41
C ARG A 70 19.53 14.63 -15.23
N PRO A 71 19.20 14.98 -13.97
CA PRO A 71 19.73 14.29 -12.80
C PRO A 71 19.44 12.78 -12.80
N LEU A 72 20.20 12.06 -11.96
CA LEU A 72 19.90 10.66 -11.66
C LEU A 72 18.56 10.54 -10.93
N LEU A 73 17.81 9.47 -11.23
CA LEU A 73 16.79 9.00 -10.30
C LEU A 73 17.50 8.31 -9.13
N VAL A 74 17.10 8.66 -7.91
CA VAL A 74 17.62 8.09 -6.67
C VAL A 74 16.44 7.46 -5.94
N ALA A 75 16.38 6.14 -6.07
CA ALA A 75 15.33 5.30 -5.54
C ALA A 75 15.62 4.86 -4.11
N ILE A 76 14.58 4.71 -3.30
CA ILE A 76 14.65 4.02 -2.00
C ILE A 76 13.39 3.20 -1.79
N ASP A 77 13.53 2.05 -1.13
CA ASP A 77 12.40 1.26 -0.67
C ASP A 77 12.04 1.66 0.77
N GLN A 78 11.11 2.61 0.92
CA GLN A 78 10.66 3.14 2.21
C GLN A 78 9.15 2.90 2.39
N GLU A 79 8.78 1.71 2.89
CA GLU A 79 7.37 1.29 3.01
C GLU A 79 6.68 1.74 4.32
N ASN A 80 7.40 2.40 5.22
CA ASN A 80 7.00 2.60 6.62
C ASN A 80 6.89 1.27 7.40
N GLY A 81 6.36 1.33 8.62
CA GLY A 81 6.40 0.23 9.57
C GLY A 81 7.83 -0.28 9.75
N SER A 82 7.98 -1.60 9.73
CA SER A 82 9.26 -2.27 9.94
C SER A 82 10.17 -2.35 8.73
N LEU A 83 9.70 -2.01 7.53
CA LEU A 83 10.43 -2.22 6.26
C LEU A 83 10.99 -0.92 5.66
N ASN A 84 11.35 0.02 6.53
CA ASN A 84 12.10 1.20 6.12
C ASN A 84 13.54 0.83 5.74
N SER A 85 14.06 1.38 4.64
CA SER A 85 15.48 1.26 4.29
C SER A 85 16.32 2.26 5.08
N LEU A 86 15.89 3.52 5.16
CA LEU A 86 16.50 4.53 6.02
C LEU A 86 15.72 4.61 7.33
N VAL A 87 16.41 4.42 8.45
CA VAL A 87 15.88 4.81 9.75
C VAL A 87 16.88 5.69 10.45
N ASP A 88 16.40 6.81 10.93
CA ASP A 88 17.19 7.81 11.60
C ASP A 88 16.33 8.53 12.61
N LYS A 89 16.95 9.10 13.65
CA LYS A 89 16.24 9.92 14.64
C LYS A 89 15.60 11.17 14.02
N SER A 90 16.08 11.60 12.86
CA SER A 90 15.55 12.73 12.09
C SER A 90 14.49 12.33 11.05
N ILE A 91 14.20 11.03 10.92
CA ILE A 91 13.17 10.51 10.00
C ILE A 91 12.02 9.98 10.85
N THR A 92 10.81 10.45 10.54
CA THR A 92 9.63 10.08 11.30
C THR A 92 9.19 8.66 10.99
N GLN A 93 9.03 7.85 12.03
CA GLN A 93 8.50 6.50 11.92
C GLN A 93 6.97 6.54 11.81
N PHE A 94 6.40 5.83 10.85
CA PHE A 94 4.95 5.68 10.65
C PHE A 94 4.53 4.20 10.62
N PRO A 95 3.24 3.89 10.86
CA PRO A 95 2.74 2.50 10.82
C PRO A 95 2.96 1.82 9.47
N SER A 96 2.95 0.48 9.48
CA SER A 96 2.91 -0.35 8.27
C SER A 96 1.65 -0.07 7.42
N ALA A 97 1.65 -0.49 6.15
CA ALA A 97 0.49 -0.31 5.27
C ALA A 97 -0.80 -0.90 5.86
N MET A 98 -0.73 -2.12 6.41
CA MET A 98 -1.88 -2.73 7.08
C MET A 98 -2.31 -1.97 8.34
N GLY A 99 -1.36 -1.44 9.12
CA GLY A 99 -1.68 -0.55 10.25
C GLY A 99 -2.37 0.74 9.80
N MET A 100 -1.95 1.32 8.67
CA MET A 100 -2.61 2.49 8.08
C MET A 100 -4.02 2.17 7.57
N ALA A 101 -4.24 0.98 7.00
CA ALA A 101 -5.58 0.51 6.66
C ALA A 101 -6.44 0.30 7.91
N ALA A 102 -5.84 -0.21 8.99
CA ALA A 102 -6.53 -0.41 10.26
C ALA A 102 -7.01 0.90 10.89
N ALA A 103 -6.28 1.99 10.70
CA ALA A 103 -6.70 3.34 11.09
C ALA A 103 -7.95 3.85 10.35
N ALA A 104 -8.40 3.15 9.29
CA ALA A 104 -9.64 3.40 8.56
C ALA A 104 -9.81 4.84 8.04
N SER A 105 -8.70 5.50 7.73
CA SER A 105 -8.67 6.89 7.25
C SER A 105 -7.73 7.04 6.05
N PRO A 106 -8.25 6.92 4.81
CA PRO A 106 -7.44 7.18 3.61
C PRO A 106 -6.84 8.59 3.59
N GLY A 107 -7.56 9.58 4.14
CA GLY A 107 -7.04 10.95 4.27
C GLY A 107 -5.81 11.04 5.17
N LEU A 108 -5.75 10.25 6.25
CA LEU A 108 -4.57 10.13 7.10
C LEU A 108 -3.42 9.43 6.34
N THR A 109 -3.73 8.40 5.55
CA THR A 109 -2.75 7.74 4.66
C THR A 109 -2.11 8.72 3.69
N ARG A 110 -2.87 9.62 3.07
CA ARG A 110 -2.29 10.66 2.21
C ARG A 110 -1.31 11.56 2.95
N LYS A 111 -1.68 12.01 4.16
CA LYS A 111 -0.81 12.88 4.98
C LYS A 111 0.49 12.18 5.35
N VAL A 112 0.41 10.92 5.78
CA VAL A 112 1.57 10.09 6.12
C VAL A 112 2.46 9.88 4.89
N ALA A 113 1.89 9.51 3.74
CA ALA A 113 2.66 9.35 2.52
C ALA A 113 3.37 10.64 2.08
N MET A 114 2.67 11.79 2.16
CA MET A 114 3.26 13.09 1.87
C MET A 114 4.38 13.45 2.86
N ALA A 115 4.21 13.17 4.15
CA ALA A 115 5.23 13.37 5.17
C ALA A 115 6.48 12.53 4.91
N THR A 116 6.32 11.22 4.70
CA THR A 116 7.42 10.30 4.34
C THR A 116 8.18 10.81 3.13
N ALA A 117 7.50 11.15 2.04
CA ALA A 117 8.16 11.63 0.82
C ALA A 117 8.83 13.00 0.99
N SER A 118 8.23 13.92 1.76
CA SER A 118 8.82 15.25 2.01
C SER A 118 10.13 15.13 2.79
N GLU A 119 10.17 14.29 3.82
CA GLU A 119 11.40 14.05 4.60
C GLU A 119 12.50 13.41 3.74
N LEU A 120 12.20 12.37 2.96
CA LEU A 120 13.17 11.73 2.07
C LEU A 120 13.66 12.71 0.98
N SER A 121 12.80 13.59 0.48
CA SER A 121 13.20 14.61 -0.50
C SER A 121 14.23 15.60 0.05
N CYS A 122 14.24 15.85 1.38
CA CYS A 122 15.20 16.75 2.02
C CYS A 122 16.64 16.22 1.93
N ILE A 123 16.83 14.91 1.79
CA ILE A 123 18.14 14.28 1.61
C ILE A 123 18.44 13.95 0.14
N GLY A 124 17.58 14.34 -0.80
CA GLY A 124 17.79 14.20 -2.24
C GLY A 124 17.22 12.92 -2.87
N VAL A 125 16.47 12.12 -2.12
CA VAL A 125 15.67 11.02 -2.72
C VAL A 125 14.57 11.64 -3.57
N ASN A 126 14.42 11.16 -4.80
CA ASN A 126 13.41 11.66 -5.74
C ASN A 126 12.51 10.55 -6.31
N TRP A 127 12.69 9.31 -5.85
CA TRP A 127 11.87 8.18 -6.25
C TRP A 127 11.67 7.18 -5.09
N ILE A 128 10.43 6.82 -4.79
CA ILE A 128 10.11 5.78 -3.79
C ILE A 128 9.61 4.53 -4.50
N ILE A 129 10.17 3.37 -4.14
CA ILE A 129 9.74 2.06 -4.63
C ILE A 129 8.52 1.59 -3.83
N GLY A 130 7.40 2.27 -4.03
CA GLY A 130 6.09 1.96 -3.47
C GLY A 130 5.00 2.87 -4.04
N PRO A 131 3.73 2.70 -3.63
CA PRO A 131 3.26 1.78 -2.61
C PRO A 131 3.17 0.31 -3.06
N VAL A 132 3.05 -0.58 -2.08
CA VAL A 132 2.58 -1.96 -2.31
C VAL A 132 1.08 -1.91 -2.61
N LEU A 133 0.71 -2.34 -3.82
CA LEU A 133 -0.65 -2.35 -4.35
C LEU A 133 -1.26 -3.77 -4.40
N ASP A 134 -0.51 -4.74 -3.90
CA ASP A 134 -0.90 -6.15 -3.85
C ASP A 134 -2.09 -6.37 -2.91
N ILE A 135 -3.10 -7.11 -3.37
CA ILE A 135 -4.24 -7.54 -2.55
C ILE A 135 -3.95 -8.95 -2.02
N LEU A 136 -3.96 -9.11 -0.70
CA LEU A 136 -3.66 -10.40 -0.07
C LEU A 136 -4.74 -11.46 -0.34
N SER A 137 -4.33 -12.73 -0.27
CA SER A 137 -5.27 -13.85 -0.22
C SER A 137 -6.02 -13.86 1.10
N ALA A 138 -7.35 -13.93 1.06
CA ALA A 138 -8.16 -14.15 2.27
C ALA A 138 -8.05 -15.61 2.78
N SER A 139 -7.57 -16.53 1.93
CA SER A 139 -7.60 -17.98 2.18
C SER A 139 -6.33 -18.53 2.84
N ARG A 140 -5.23 -17.78 2.81
CA ARG A 140 -3.93 -18.24 3.31
C ARG A 140 -3.04 -17.08 3.76
N PRO A 141 -2.10 -17.33 4.70
CA PRO A 141 -1.05 -16.37 5.01
C PRO A 141 -0.22 -16.05 3.76
N SER A 142 0.02 -14.76 3.52
CA SER A 142 0.85 -14.27 2.41
C SER A 142 2.21 -13.79 2.94
N PRO A 143 3.33 -14.06 2.24
CA PRO A 143 4.65 -13.53 2.60
C PRO A 143 4.71 -12.01 2.69
N LEU A 144 3.81 -11.28 2.01
CA LEU A 144 3.74 -9.82 2.11
C LEU A 144 3.27 -9.35 3.48
N GLY A 145 2.34 -10.07 4.12
CA GLY A 145 1.75 -9.70 5.41
C GLY A 145 1.38 -8.21 5.49
N VAL A 146 1.93 -7.53 6.49
CA VAL A 146 1.62 -6.13 6.85
C VAL A 146 2.07 -5.08 5.82
N ARG A 147 2.83 -5.49 4.79
CA ARG A 147 3.26 -4.63 3.67
C ARG A 147 2.11 -4.24 2.76
N SER A 148 1.07 -5.08 2.69
CA SER A 148 -0.16 -4.75 1.97
C SER A 148 -1.14 -4.04 2.90
N PHE A 149 -2.05 -3.24 2.33
CA PHE A 149 -3.18 -2.66 3.05
C PHE A 149 -4.22 -3.70 3.48
N GLY A 150 -4.23 -4.92 2.93
CA GLY A 150 -5.16 -5.98 3.33
C GLY A 150 -5.54 -6.94 2.21
N ASP A 151 -6.59 -7.73 2.44
CA ASP A 151 -7.17 -8.67 1.48
C ASP A 151 -8.43 -8.13 0.75
N ASP A 152 -8.97 -7.00 1.23
CA ASP A 152 -10.11 -6.29 0.64
C ASP A 152 -9.67 -5.33 -0.48
N PRO A 153 -10.08 -5.57 -1.75
CA PRO A 153 -9.72 -4.73 -2.89
C PRO A 153 -10.10 -3.25 -2.71
N ILE A 154 -11.23 -2.96 -2.04
CA ILE A 154 -11.70 -1.59 -1.85
C ILE A 154 -10.78 -0.83 -0.90
N THR A 155 -10.44 -1.45 0.23
CA THR A 155 -9.48 -0.90 1.20
C THR A 155 -8.10 -0.69 0.55
N VAL A 156 -7.58 -1.70 -0.16
CA VAL A 156 -6.28 -1.59 -0.83
C VAL A 156 -6.27 -0.46 -1.87
N LEU A 157 -7.31 -0.35 -2.68
CA LEU A 157 -7.42 0.73 -3.67
C LEU A 157 -7.52 2.10 -3.00
N ALA A 158 -8.36 2.27 -1.98
CA ALA A 158 -8.57 3.55 -1.31
C ALA A 158 -7.27 4.08 -0.68
N HIS A 159 -6.55 3.23 0.04
CA HIS A 159 -5.29 3.61 0.69
C HIS A 159 -4.13 3.72 -0.32
N GLY A 160 -4.08 2.84 -1.33
CA GLY A 160 -3.10 2.92 -2.42
C GLY A 160 -3.19 4.24 -3.19
N LEU A 161 -4.40 4.66 -3.57
CA LEU A 161 -4.64 5.95 -4.24
C LEU A 161 -4.17 7.15 -3.43
N GLU A 162 -4.51 7.17 -2.13
CA GLU A 162 -4.11 8.27 -1.26
C GLU A 162 -2.59 8.29 -1.01
N THR A 163 -1.94 7.13 -1.02
CA THR A 163 -0.47 7.05 -0.94
C THR A 163 0.20 7.64 -2.19
N VAL A 164 -0.27 7.25 -3.38
CA VAL A 164 0.21 7.81 -4.66
C VAL A 164 0.02 9.33 -4.70
N ARG A 165 -1.14 9.83 -4.27
CA ARG A 165 -1.41 11.27 -4.16
C ARG A 165 -0.46 11.95 -3.18
N GLY A 166 -0.18 11.33 -2.03
CA GLY A 166 0.74 11.88 -1.04
C GLY A 166 2.17 12.03 -1.58
N PHE A 167 2.71 10.98 -2.22
CA PHE A 167 4.02 11.02 -2.85
C PHE A 167 4.11 12.07 -3.96
N LYS A 168 3.10 12.10 -4.85
CA LYS A 168 3.01 13.09 -5.92
C LYS A 168 2.94 14.53 -5.40
N ASN A 169 2.18 14.79 -4.34
CA ASN A 169 2.09 16.11 -3.72
C ASN A 169 3.41 16.57 -3.09
N ALA A 170 4.24 15.65 -2.62
CA ALA A 170 5.60 15.93 -2.16
C ALA A 170 6.61 16.11 -3.31
N GLY A 171 6.19 15.93 -4.57
CA GLY A 171 7.06 16.06 -5.75
C GLY A 171 8.00 14.87 -5.96
N VAL A 172 7.73 13.73 -5.32
CA VAL A 172 8.56 12.51 -5.39
C VAL A 172 7.87 11.48 -6.29
N ALA A 173 8.62 10.89 -7.21
CA ALA A 173 8.10 9.83 -8.07
C ALA A 173 7.78 8.57 -7.25
N CYS A 174 6.84 7.75 -7.74
CA CYS A 174 6.44 6.53 -7.04
C CYS A 174 6.38 5.32 -7.99
N CYS A 175 6.75 4.15 -7.48
CA CYS A 175 6.75 2.88 -8.20
C CYS A 175 5.81 1.86 -7.53
N GLY A 176 4.62 1.65 -8.10
CA GLY A 176 3.67 0.69 -7.55
C GLY A 176 4.16 -0.75 -7.75
N LYS A 177 4.01 -1.61 -6.74
CA LYS A 177 4.53 -2.99 -6.76
C LYS A 177 3.60 -3.99 -6.06
N HIS A 178 3.63 -5.28 -6.37
CA HIS A 178 4.43 -5.95 -7.42
C HIS A 178 3.48 -6.51 -8.48
N PHE A 179 3.53 -5.95 -9.69
CA PHE A 179 2.62 -6.35 -10.76
C PHE A 179 2.94 -7.76 -11.30
N PRO A 180 1.95 -8.57 -11.70
CA PRO A 180 0.50 -8.34 -11.63
C PRO A 180 -0.14 -8.54 -10.25
N SER A 181 0.48 -9.32 -9.35
CA SER A 181 0.19 -9.35 -7.91
C SER A 181 1.11 -10.33 -7.17
N TYR A 182 1.70 -9.90 -6.07
CA TYR A 182 2.41 -10.79 -5.14
C TYR A 182 1.51 -11.35 -4.02
N GLY A 183 0.27 -10.91 -3.93
CA GLY A 183 -0.62 -11.17 -2.79
C GLY A 183 -0.99 -12.64 -2.58
N ASP A 184 -0.91 -13.45 -3.65
CA ASP A 184 -1.20 -14.88 -3.66
C ASP A 184 0.05 -15.73 -3.97
N VAL A 185 1.26 -15.18 -3.86
CA VAL A 185 2.49 -15.95 -4.12
C VAL A 185 2.71 -17.04 -3.06
N LYS A 186 3.23 -18.18 -3.50
CA LYS A 186 3.62 -19.34 -2.70
C LYS A 186 5.08 -19.69 -2.96
N PHE A 187 5.75 -20.20 -1.93
CA PHE A 187 7.06 -20.83 -2.03
C PHE A 187 6.86 -22.34 -1.97
N ALA A 188 7.50 -23.10 -2.88
CA ALA A 188 7.21 -24.52 -3.08
C ALA A 188 7.51 -25.39 -1.84
N ASP A 189 8.49 -24.98 -1.04
CA ASP A 189 8.96 -25.61 0.20
C ASP A 189 8.72 -24.74 1.44
N GLY A 190 8.04 -23.59 1.28
CA GLY A 190 7.86 -22.60 2.33
C GLY A 190 9.13 -21.79 2.68
N THR A 191 10.26 -22.02 1.98
CA THR A 191 11.49 -21.24 2.15
C THR A 191 11.58 -20.15 1.09
N GLU A 192 12.08 -18.98 1.47
CA GLU A 192 12.24 -17.83 0.56
C GLU A 192 13.35 -18.04 -0.48
N LEU A 193 14.03 -19.19 -0.44
CA LEU A 193 15.06 -19.61 -1.39
C LEU A 193 14.47 -20.30 -2.63
N SER A 194 13.27 -20.86 -2.55
CA SER A 194 12.62 -21.47 -3.72
C SER A 194 11.97 -20.42 -4.62
N MET A 195 11.88 -20.72 -5.91
CA MET A 195 11.25 -19.82 -6.89
C MET A 195 9.80 -19.52 -6.49
N PRO A 196 9.44 -18.26 -6.16
CA PRO A 196 8.06 -17.92 -5.88
C PRO A 196 7.15 -18.22 -7.08
N SER A 197 5.96 -18.73 -6.80
CA SER A 197 4.96 -19.06 -7.82
C SER A 197 3.56 -18.62 -7.43
N MET A 198 2.74 -18.27 -8.41
CA MET A 198 1.35 -17.90 -8.24
C MET A 198 0.47 -18.65 -9.24
N ASP A 199 -0.63 -19.20 -8.74
CA ASP A 199 -1.72 -19.71 -9.55
C ASP A 199 -2.82 -18.65 -9.58
N ALA A 200 -3.17 -18.15 -10.76
CA ALA A 200 -4.22 -17.16 -10.92
C ALA A 200 -5.04 -17.43 -12.18
N THR A 201 -6.36 -17.24 -12.11
CA THR A 201 -7.15 -17.17 -13.33
C THR A 201 -7.00 -15.79 -13.96
N MET A 202 -7.22 -15.69 -15.27
CA MET A 202 -7.23 -14.38 -15.94
C MET A 202 -8.33 -13.48 -15.37
N GLU A 203 -9.46 -14.08 -14.99
CA GLU A 203 -10.57 -13.39 -14.36
C GLU A 203 -10.18 -12.80 -12.99
N ASP A 204 -9.51 -13.58 -12.13
CA ASP A 204 -9.00 -13.08 -10.84
C ASP A 204 -8.02 -11.93 -11.04
N LEU A 205 -7.14 -12.02 -12.04
CA LEU A 205 -6.22 -10.93 -12.35
C LEU A 205 -6.99 -9.68 -12.77
N GLN A 206 -7.89 -9.77 -13.74
CA GLN A 206 -8.61 -8.63 -14.33
C GLN A 206 -9.61 -7.98 -13.36
N ASN A 207 -10.33 -8.79 -12.59
CA ASN A 207 -11.43 -8.33 -11.74
C ASN A 207 -11.02 -8.06 -10.28
N ARG A 208 -9.76 -8.35 -9.92
CA ARG A 208 -9.27 -8.13 -8.55
C ARG A 208 -7.83 -7.62 -8.55
N ALA A 209 -6.88 -8.47 -8.92
CA ALA A 209 -5.46 -8.25 -8.63
C ALA A 209 -4.89 -6.98 -9.29
N VAL A 210 -5.24 -6.72 -10.56
CA VAL A 210 -4.69 -5.60 -11.32
C VAL A 210 -5.44 -4.29 -11.13
N ILE A 211 -6.59 -4.30 -10.45
CA ILE A 211 -7.43 -3.10 -10.28
C ILE A 211 -6.66 -1.96 -9.61
N PRO A 212 -5.96 -2.16 -8.46
CA PRO A 212 -5.17 -1.10 -7.85
C PRO A 212 -4.12 -0.51 -8.79
N PHE A 213 -3.42 -1.35 -9.55
CA PHE A 213 -2.40 -0.91 -10.50
C PHE A 213 -2.99 -0.08 -11.64
N ARG A 214 -4.10 -0.54 -12.24
CA ARG A 214 -4.80 0.18 -13.33
C ARG A 214 -5.27 1.56 -12.87
N VAL A 215 -5.96 1.62 -11.74
CA VAL A 215 -6.55 2.88 -11.25
C VAL A 215 -5.46 3.84 -10.75
N CYS A 216 -4.46 3.35 -10.00
CA CYS A 216 -3.35 4.19 -9.56
C CYS A 216 -2.51 4.70 -10.76
N GLY A 217 -2.33 3.88 -11.79
CA GLY A 217 -1.69 4.25 -13.06
C GLY A 217 -2.31 5.49 -13.70
N GLN A 218 -3.64 5.58 -13.69
CA GLN A 218 -4.37 6.73 -14.26
C GLN A 218 -4.31 8.00 -13.39
N VAL A 219 -4.07 7.86 -12.08
CA VAL A 219 -4.09 8.99 -11.13
C VAL A 219 -2.71 9.65 -10.96
N GLY A 220 -1.65 9.01 -11.46
CA GLY A 220 -0.32 9.60 -11.55
C GLY A 220 0.81 8.76 -10.95
N LEU A 221 0.65 7.44 -10.91
CA LEU A 221 1.75 6.55 -10.61
C LEU A 221 2.85 6.68 -11.68
N SER A 222 4.09 6.99 -11.28
CA SER A 222 5.19 7.27 -12.22
C SER A 222 5.75 6.00 -12.86
N ALA A 223 5.80 4.93 -12.06
CA ALA A 223 6.36 3.66 -12.46
C ALA A 223 5.59 2.46 -11.87
N ILE A 224 5.72 1.29 -12.49
CA ILE A 224 5.24 0.01 -11.94
C ILE A 224 6.37 -1.01 -11.99
N LEU A 225 6.64 -1.66 -10.84
CA LEU A 225 7.57 -2.77 -10.74
C LEU A 225 6.83 -4.08 -11.01
N VAL A 226 7.34 -4.86 -11.96
CA VAL A 226 6.80 -6.17 -12.33
C VAL A 226 7.60 -7.24 -11.62
N GLY A 227 6.93 -8.11 -10.86
CA GLY A 227 7.58 -9.14 -10.06
C GLY A 227 8.27 -10.21 -10.90
N GLY A 228 9.36 -10.76 -10.37
CA GLY A 228 10.13 -11.84 -10.99
C GLY A 228 9.73 -13.21 -10.47
N TYR A 229 8.46 -13.59 -10.59
CA TYR A 229 7.96 -14.88 -10.09
C TYR A 229 7.24 -15.70 -11.18
N SER A 230 7.14 -17.01 -10.93
CA SER A 230 6.44 -17.94 -11.83
C SER A 230 4.94 -17.75 -11.72
N LEU A 231 4.27 -17.64 -12.87
CA LEU A 231 2.86 -17.32 -12.93
C LEU A 231 2.14 -18.33 -13.83
N ARG A 232 1.18 -19.07 -13.27
CA ARG A 232 0.34 -19.97 -14.04
C ARG A 232 -1.00 -19.31 -14.31
N ILE A 233 -1.26 -19.03 -15.59
CA ILE A 233 -2.53 -18.46 -16.06
C ILE A 233 -3.13 -19.36 -17.14
N ALA A 234 -4.40 -19.71 -16.98
CA ALA A 234 -5.15 -20.52 -17.96
C ALA A 234 -4.43 -21.81 -18.38
N GLY A 235 -3.77 -22.49 -17.43
CA GLY A 235 -3.04 -23.74 -17.67
C GLY A 235 -1.65 -23.58 -18.33
N LYS A 236 -1.24 -22.36 -18.69
CA LYS A 236 0.11 -22.05 -19.17
C LYS A 236 0.98 -21.54 -18.03
N THR A 237 2.13 -22.16 -17.85
CA THR A 237 3.16 -21.68 -16.90
C THR A 237 4.06 -20.66 -17.58
N ILE A 238 4.23 -19.53 -16.91
CA ILE A 238 5.11 -18.43 -17.28
C ILE A 238 6.24 -18.41 -16.25
N SER A 239 7.50 -18.54 -16.66
CA SER A 239 8.61 -18.68 -15.70
C SER A 239 8.85 -17.42 -14.86
N TYR A 240 8.78 -16.23 -15.49
CA TYR A 240 9.00 -14.94 -14.80
C TYR A 240 8.07 -13.87 -15.37
N ALA A 241 7.16 -13.33 -14.56
CA ALA A 241 6.21 -12.30 -15.01
C ALA A 241 6.90 -11.06 -15.63
N CYS A 242 8.02 -10.60 -15.10
CA CYS A 242 8.78 -9.44 -15.61
C CYS A 242 9.48 -9.66 -16.96
N LEU A 243 9.61 -10.90 -17.43
CA LEU A 243 10.27 -11.25 -18.69
C LEU A 243 9.27 -11.59 -19.82
N GLU A 244 7.98 -11.43 -19.56
CA GLU A 244 6.94 -12.08 -20.33
C GLU A 244 5.99 -11.07 -20.96
N LYS A 245 6.05 -11.00 -22.29
CA LYS A 245 5.34 -9.99 -23.09
C LYS A 245 3.83 -10.01 -22.86
N SER A 246 3.23 -11.18 -22.66
CA SER A 246 1.78 -11.27 -22.38
C SER A 246 1.39 -10.59 -21.07
N VAL A 247 2.29 -10.54 -20.08
CA VAL A 247 2.05 -9.88 -18.80
C VAL A 247 2.38 -8.39 -18.89
N VAL A 248 3.61 -8.07 -19.30
CA VAL A 248 4.11 -6.69 -19.33
C VAL A 248 3.45 -5.86 -20.43
N HIS A 249 3.42 -6.35 -21.68
CA HIS A 249 2.74 -5.64 -22.75
C HIS A 249 1.24 -5.91 -22.73
N GLY A 250 0.84 -7.18 -22.70
CA GLY A 250 -0.56 -7.57 -22.87
C GLY A 250 -1.48 -7.13 -21.73
N ILE A 251 -1.08 -7.31 -20.46
CA ILE A 251 -1.94 -6.91 -19.33
C ILE A 251 -1.63 -5.46 -18.92
N LEU A 252 -0.36 -5.11 -18.70
CA LEU A 252 -0.03 -3.80 -18.15
C LEU A 252 -0.14 -2.65 -19.17
N ARG A 253 0.45 -2.78 -20.36
CA ARG A 253 0.36 -1.71 -21.39
C ARG A 253 -1.01 -1.68 -22.06
N GLU A 254 -1.50 -2.82 -22.56
CA GLU A 254 -2.73 -2.84 -23.36
C GLU A 254 -4.00 -2.80 -22.48
N GLN A 255 -4.16 -3.69 -21.49
CA GLN A 255 -5.41 -3.77 -20.72
C GLN A 255 -5.50 -2.75 -19.58
N CYS A 256 -4.39 -2.44 -18.91
CA CYS A 256 -4.37 -1.44 -17.85
C CYS A 256 -4.14 -0.02 -18.37
N HIS A 257 -3.81 0.15 -19.66
CA HIS A 257 -3.49 1.44 -20.28
C HIS A 257 -2.43 2.23 -19.49
N PHE A 258 -1.41 1.54 -18.97
CA PHE A 258 -0.35 2.19 -18.24
C PHE A 258 0.69 2.75 -19.21
N ASP A 259 0.94 4.05 -19.15
CA ASP A 259 1.90 4.76 -20.02
C ASP A 259 3.21 5.16 -19.32
N GLY A 260 3.30 4.97 -17.99
CA GLY A 260 4.47 5.31 -17.18
C GLY A 260 5.65 4.34 -17.34
N VAL A 261 6.67 4.44 -16.49
CA VAL A 261 7.88 3.59 -16.58
C VAL A 261 7.59 2.18 -16.06
N VAL A 262 7.91 1.15 -16.82
CA VAL A 262 7.85 -0.24 -16.33
C VAL A 262 9.24 -0.69 -15.88
N VAL A 263 9.32 -1.12 -14.63
CA VAL A 263 10.56 -1.54 -13.97
C VAL A 263 10.55 -3.06 -13.82
N SER A 264 11.63 -3.71 -14.22
CA SER A 264 11.80 -5.15 -13.98
C SER A 264 12.08 -5.43 -12.49
N GLU A 265 11.75 -6.63 -12.04
CA GLU A 265 12.41 -7.22 -10.87
C GLU A 265 13.94 -7.25 -11.07
N CYS A 266 14.67 -7.40 -9.97
CA CYS A 266 16.11 -7.61 -9.97
C CYS A 266 16.50 -8.79 -10.88
N LEU A 267 17.17 -8.48 -11.99
CA LEU A 267 17.63 -9.45 -13.00
C LEU A 267 18.85 -10.25 -12.53
N THR A 268 19.26 -10.05 -11.28
CA THR A 268 20.29 -10.81 -10.59
C THR A 268 19.74 -11.60 -9.41
N MET A 269 18.44 -11.89 -9.40
CA MET A 269 17.87 -12.86 -8.47
C MET A 269 18.42 -14.25 -8.76
N GLU A 270 18.68 -15.03 -7.70
CA GLU A 270 19.41 -16.31 -7.77
C GLU A 270 18.81 -17.27 -8.81
N SER A 271 17.50 -17.49 -8.74
CA SER A 271 16.79 -18.39 -9.67
C SER A 271 16.91 -17.96 -11.13
N LEU A 272 16.86 -16.67 -11.42
CA LEU A 272 16.97 -16.13 -12.78
C LEU A 272 18.42 -16.22 -13.29
N CYS A 273 19.40 -15.95 -12.43
CA CYS A 273 20.82 -16.11 -12.73
C CYS A 273 21.16 -17.56 -13.10
N GLU A 274 20.63 -18.53 -12.35
CA GLU A 274 20.87 -19.97 -12.59
C GLU A 274 20.15 -20.50 -13.83
N ASP A 275 18.92 -20.05 -14.08
CA ASP A 275 18.07 -20.57 -15.16
C ASP A 275 18.46 -20.00 -16.54
N ILE A 276 18.57 -18.66 -16.66
CA ILE A 276 18.72 -18.00 -17.97
C ILE A 276 19.93 -17.06 -18.07
N GLY A 277 20.46 -16.60 -16.94
CA GLY A 277 21.55 -15.64 -16.88
C GLY A 277 21.16 -14.19 -17.26
N ILE A 278 22.02 -13.26 -16.85
CA ILE A 278 21.75 -11.80 -16.90
C ILE A 278 21.57 -11.30 -18.34
N SER A 279 22.45 -11.73 -19.25
CA SER A 279 22.43 -11.28 -20.65
C SER A 279 21.10 -11.59 -21.35
N GLN A 280 20.55 -12.79 -21.14
CA GLN A 280 19.25 -13.19 -21.67
C GLN A 280 18.11 -12.49 -20.94
N ALA A 281 18.21 -12.34 -19.62
CA ALA A 281 17.20 -11.67 -18.81
C ALA A 281 17.01 -10.20 -19.22
N VAL A 282 18.10 -9.45 -19.41
CA VAL A 282 18.08 -8.07 -19.93
C VAL A 282 17.37 -8.01 -21.28
N THR A 283 17.75 -8.88 -22.20
CA THR A 283 17.17 -8.90 -23.55
C THR A 283 15.68 -9.22 -23.51
N ARG A 284 15.26 -10.20 -22.70
CA ARG A 284 13.86 -10.60 -22.54
C ARG A 284 13.02 -9.53 -21.84
N ALA A 285 13.53 -8.88 -20.80
CA ALA A 285 12.83 -7.82 -20.08
C ALA A 285 12.47 -6.64 -21.00
N VAL A 286 13.44 -6.17 -21.80
CA VAL A 286 13.17 -5.08 -22.77
C VAL A 286 12.17 -5.53 -23.84
N ARG A 287 12.30 -6.76 -24.35
CA ARG A 287 11.34 -7.30 -25.34
C ARG A 287 9.93 -7.52 -24.77
N ALA A 288 9.82 -7.78 -23.47
CA ALA A 288 8.54 -7.86 -22.77
C ALA A 288 7.88 -6.48 -22.64
N GLY A 289 8.69 -5.41 -22.60
CA GLY A 289 8.24 -4.02 -22.52
C GLY A 289 8.66 -3.30 -21.24
N CYS A 290 9.61 -3.84 -20.48
CA CYS A 290 10.24 -3.14 -19.37
C CYS A 290 11.10 -1.99 -19.91
N ASP A 291 10.90 -0.79 -19.37
CA ASP A 291 11.70 0.38 -19.73
C ASP A 291 12.96 0.47 -18.86
N MET A 292 12.89 -0.02 -17.62
CA MET A 292 13.98 0.09 -16.66
C MET A 292 14.35 -1.26 -16.07
N LEU A 293 15.64 -1.56 -16.05
CA LEU A 293 16.23 -2.86 -15.75
C LEU A 293 16.97 -2.79 -14.42
N THR A 294 16.48 -3.56 -13.45
CA THR A 294 17.03 -3.56 -12.09
C THR A 294 18.16 -4.58 -11.98
N ILE A 295 19.35 -4.16 -11.55
CA ILE A 295 20.50 -5.04 -11.28
C ILE A 295 21.11 -4.65 -9.92
N CYS A 296 20.94 -5.51 -8.92
CA CYS A 296 21.36 -5.22 -7.54
C CYS A 296 22.68 -5.87 -7.11
N GLN A 297 23.19 -6.85 -7.88
CA GLN A 297 24.43 -7.57 -7.55
C GLN A 297 25.69 -6.85 -8.09
N SER A 298 26.82 -7.58 -8.11
CA SER A 298 28.18 -7.07 -8.30
C SER A 298 28.39 -6.18 -9.53
N HIS A 299 29.44 -5.35 -9.46
CA HIS A 299 29.87 -4.50 -10.58
C HIS A 299 30.03 -5.26 -11.90
N GLN A 300 30.49 -6.51 -11.84
CA GLN A 300 30.65 -7.36 -13.02
C GLN A 300 29.31 -7.70 -13.68
N ALA A 301 28.30 -8.06 -12.88
CA ALA A 301 26.94 -8.35 -13.37
C ALA A 301 26.30 -7.12 -14.03
N GLN A 302 26.56 -5.92 -13.48
CA GLN A 302 26.09 -4.66 -14.03
C GLN A 302 26.71 -4.36 -15.40
N LEU A 303 28.03 -4.53 -15.53
CA LEU A 303 28.74 -4.37 -16.81
C LEU A 303 28.26 -5.38 -17.86
N GLU A 304 28.03 -6.64 -17.45
CA GLU A 304 27.49 -7.67 -18.34
C GLU A 304 26.11 -7.30 -18.86
N GLY A 305 25.20 -6.86 -17.98
CA GLY A 305 23.86 -6.45 -18.38
C GLY A 305 23.86 -5.28 -19.38
N ILE A 306 24.71 -4.27 -19.15
CA ILE A 306 24.87 -3.13 -20.06
C ILE A 306 25.43 -3.58 -21.41
N ALA A 307 26.45 -4.44 -21.40
CA ALA A 307 27.04 -5.00 -22.62
C ALA A 307 26.03 -5.84 -23.42
N ALA A 308 25.22 -6.64 -22.73
CA ALA A 308 24.18 -7.46 -23.35
C ALA A 308 23.13 -6.62 -24.06
N LEU A 309 22.64 -5.53 -23.43
CA LEU A 309 21.68 -4.63 -24.07
C LEU A 309 22.30 -3.95 -25.30
N LYS A 310 23.56 -3.52 -25.21
CA LYS A 310 24.29 -2.93 -26.35
C LYS A 310 24.36 -3.90 -27.51
N LEU A 311 24.76 -5.14 -27.26
CA LEU A 311 24.85 -6.18 -28.28
C LEU A 311 23.49 -6.48 -28.91
N ALA A 312 22.44 -6.66 -28.09
CA ALA A 312 21.09 -6.94 -28.57
C ALA A 312 20.53 -5.83 -29.48
N VAL A 313 20.89 -4.56 -29.23
CA VAL A 313 20.52 -3.44 -30.11
C VAL A 313 21.36 -3.42 -31.38
N GLN A 314 22.67 -3.67 -31.29
CA GLN A 314 23.57 -3.72 -32.45
C GLN A 314 23.19 -4.84 -33.43
N ASP A 315 22.80 -6.00 -32.90
CA ASP A 315 22.38 -7.16 -33.70
C ASP A 315 20.92 -7.08 -34.17
N GLY A 316 20.19 -6.02 -33.81
CA GLY A 316 18.81 -5.81 -34.21
C GLY A 316 17.78 -6.69 -33.49
N VAL A 317 18.19 -7.47 -32.48
CA VAL A 317 17.29 -8.26 -31.61
C VAL A 317 16.33 -7.34 -30.86
N ILE A 318 16.81 -6.16 -30.45
CA ILE A 318 16.02 -5.08 -29.88
C ILE A 318 16.10 -3.88 -30.84
N PRO A 319 15.00 -3.50 -31.50
CA PRO A 319 14.99 -2.29 -32.32
C PRO A 319 15.28 -1.05 -31.48
N LEU A 320 16.13 -0.16 -31.99
CA LEU A 320 16.51 1.08 -31.28
C LEU A 320 15.29 1.94 -30.89
N GLN A 321 14.22 1.89 -31.68
CA GLN A 321 12.97 2.61 -31.41
C GLN A 321 12.31 2.16 -30.10
N VAL A 322 12.45 0.88 -29.72
CA VAL A 322 11.94 0.38 -28.44
C VAL A 322 12.69 1.05 -27.29
N VAL A 323 14.01 1.12 -27.38
CA VAL A 323 14.87 1.77 -26.38
C VAL A 323 14.59 3.28 -26.30
N GLN A 324 14.36 3.93 -27.44
CA GLN A 324 14.00 5.35 -27.48
C GLN A 324 12.62 5.61 -26.84
N ALA A 325 11.63 4.75 -27.08
CA ALA A 325 10.33 4.85 -26.44
C ALA A 325 10.42 4.66 -24.92
N SER A 326 11.31 3.80 -24.42
CA SER A 326 11.59 3.65 -22.99
C SER A 326 12.29 4.88 -22.41
N ASN A 327 13.30 5.41 -23.11
CA ASN A 327 13.97 6.65 -22.71
C ASN A 327 13.01 7.83 -22.59
N ASN A 328 12.07 7.98 -23.52
CA ASN A 328 11.09 9.07 -23.48
C ASN A 328 10.25 9.02 -22.19
N ARG A 329 9.83 7.82 -21.76
CA ARG A 329 9.10 7.64 -20.49
C ARG A 329 9.97 7.94 -19.27
N ILE A 330 11.20 7.44 -19.26
CA ILE A 330 12.15 7.66 -18.15
C ILE A 330 12.48 9.15 -18.02
N ASN A 331 12.71 9.83 -19.15
CA ASN A 331 13.00 11.26 -19.17
C ASN A 331 11.77 12.08 -18.74
N ALA A 332 10.56 11.73 -19.19
CA ALA A 332 9.33 12.38 -18.72
C ALA A 332 9.13 12.19 -17.20
N MET A 333 9.46 11.01 -16.67
CA MET A 333 9.46 10.76 -15.23
C MET A 333 10.49 11.65 -14.50
N LYS A 334 11.73 11.72 -14.99
CA LYS A 334 12.78 12.61 -14.44
C LYS A 334 12.34 14.07 -14.43
N ASP A 335 11.79 14.55 -15.54
CA ASP A 335 11.32 15.94 -15.69
C ASP A 335 10.18 16.27 -14.70
N GLY A 336 9.41 15.27 -14.28
CA GLY A 336 8.34 15.42 -13.30
C GLY A 336 8.79 15.46 -11.83
N CYS A 337 9.97 14.90 -11.49
CA CYS A 337 10.37 14.70 -10.09
C CYS A 337 11.73 15.28 -9.71
N THR A 338 12.57 15.70 -10.65
CA THR A 338 13.92 16.21 -10.33
C THR A 338 14.40 17.27 -11.32
N SER A 339 15.31 18.13 -10.87
CA SER A 339 16.01 19.14 -11.67
C SER A 339 17.42 19.32 -11.12
N TRP A 340 18.35 19.87 -11.91
CA TRP A 340 19.73 20.09 -11.42
C TRP A 340 19.80 21.01 -10.21
N GLU A 341 18.92 22.03 -10.15
CA GLU A 341 18.79 22.92 -8.99
C GLU A 341 18.45 22.14 -7.71
N ARG A 342 17.45 21.26 -7.77
CA ARG A 342 17.03 20.44 -6.61
C ARG A 342 18.04 19.34 -6.27
N ALA A 343 18.62 18.71 -7.30
CA ALA A 343 19.50 17.55 -7.13
C ALA A 343 20.88 17.92 -6.57
N LEU A 344 21.41 19.09 -6.92
CA LEU A 344 22.71 19.56 -6.41
C LEU A 344 22.59 20.32 -5.08
N CYS A 345 21.39 20.80 -4.75
CA CYS A 345 21.11 21.53 -3.51
C CYS A 345 19.84 20.99 -2.84
N PRO A 346 19.88 19.77 -2.25
CA PRO A 346 18.76 19.25 -1.47
C PRO A 346 18.46 20.17 -0.26
N GLN A 347 17.23 20.13 0.25
CA GLN A 347 16.77 21.06 1.30
C GLN A 347 17.56 20.94 2.61
N GLY A 348 18.17 19.78 2.85
CA GLY A 348 19.17 19.60 3.89
C GLY A 348 18.63 19.32 5.30
N PRO A 349 19.53 19.14 6.27
CA PRO A 349 19.21 18.61 7.60
C PRO A 349 18.36 19.58 8.43
N THR A 350 18.49 20.90 8.23
CA THR A 350 17.68 21.89 8.95
C THR A 350 16.20 21.73 8.61
N ARG A 351 15.87 21.69 7.31
CA ARG A 351 14.49 21.51 6.86
C ARG A 351 13.94 20.13 7.24
N LEU A 352 14.79 19.10 7.18
CA LEU A 352 14.42 17.77 7.66
C LEU A 352 14.04 17.79 9.15
N ALA A 353 14.81 18.49 9.99
CA ALA A 353 14.52 18.60 11.42
C ALA A 353 13.19 19.33 11.70
N ASP A 354 12.90 20.39 10.94
CA ASP A 354 11.62 21.11 11.05
C ASP A 354 10.44 20.19 10.69
N LEU A 355 10.54 19.48 9.55
CA LEU A 355 9.52 18.53 9.11
C LEU A 355 9.33 17.40 10.12
N HIS A 356 10.43 16.84 10.64
CA HIS A 356 10.37 15.79 11.65
C HIS A 356 9.54 16.23 12.86
N MET A 357 9.78 17.44 13.37
CA MET A 357 9.03 17.99 14.50
C MET A 357 7.54 18.17 14.17
N GLU A 358 7.20 18.63 12.96
CA GLU A 358 5.82 18.74 12.49
C GLU A 358 5.14 17.36 12.37
N HIS A 359 5.87 16.35 11.92
CA HIS A 359 5.36 15.01 11.63
C HIS A 359 5.26 14.09 12.85
N LEU A 360 5.93 14.39 13.97
CA LEU A 360 5.80 13.61 15.22
C LEU A 360 4.34 13.52 15.71
N ALA A 361 3.58 14.62 15.61
CA ALA A 361 2.16 14.63 15.99
C ALA A 361 1.32 13.73 15.07
N LEU A 362 1.61 13.77 13.76
CA LEU A 362 0.97 12.94 12.74
C LEU A 362 1.28 11.45 12.95
N SER A 363 2.52 11.12 13.30
CA SER A 363 2.93 9.75 13.66
C SER A 363 2.15 9.25 14.87
N GLY A 364 2.02 10.08 15.92
CA GLY A 364 1.21 9.76 17.09
C GLY A 364 -0.27 9.52 16.75
N GLU A 365 -0.87 10.33 15.88
CA GLU A 365 -2.24 10.12 15.39
C GLU A 365 -2.37 8.79 14.64
N ALA A 366 -1.44 8.50 13.72
CA ALA A 366 -1.43 7.28 12.92
C ALA A 366 -1.30 6.02 13.77
N TYR A 367 -0.38 5.99 14.75
CA TYR A 367 -0.20 4.82 15.62
C TYR A 367 -1.37 4.57 16.57
N ARG A 368 -2.06 5.62 17.03
CA ARG A 368 -3.28 5.44 17.83
C ARG A 368 -4.39 4.76 17.02
N GLY A 369 -4.53 5.11 15.75
CA GLY A 369 -5.49 4.49 14.83
C GLY A 369 -5.08 3.09 14.37
N ALA A 370 -3.79 2.76 14.39
CA ALA A 370 -3.28 1.52 13.82
C ALA A 370 -3.50 0.28 14.70
N ILE A 371 -3.61 0.40 16.04
CA ILE A 371 -3.69 -0.78 16.92
C ILE A 371 -5.13 -1.30 17.03
N SER A 372 -5.31 -2.58 16.68
CA SER A 372 -6.61 -3.25 16.67
C SER A 372 -6.85 -4.15 17.85
N LEU A 373 -7.89 -3.85 18.63
CA LEU A 373 -8.51 -4.82 19.52
C LEU A 373 -9.40 -5.75 18.69
N VAL A 374 -8.90 -6.95 18.37
CA VAL A 374 -9.61 -7.91 17.51
C VAL A 374 -10.77 -8.57 18.27
N ARG A 375 -10.57 -8.88 19.55
CA ARG A 375 -11.63 -9.36 20.47
C ARG A 375 -11.21 -9.16 21.92
N ASP A 376 -12.20 -8.97 22.79
CA ASP A 376 -12.06 -9.05 24.24
C ASP A 376 -13.29 -9.71 24.88
N ALA A 377 -13.41 -11.04 24.73
CA ALA A 377 -14.62 -11.80 25.06
C ALA A 377 -14.84 -12.03 26.56
N VAL A 378 -13.82 -11.76 27.40
CA VAL A 378 -13.83 -12.01 28.85
C VAL A 378 -13.38 -10.79 29.66
N ASP A 379 -13.46 -9.60 29.06
CA ASP A 379 -12.97 -8.35 29.66
C ASP A 379 -11.52 -8.46 30.17
N GLY A 380 -10.68 -9.21 29.44
CA GLY A 380 -9.31 -9.52 29.85
C GLY A 380 -8.46 -8.26 30.03
N LEU A 381 -8.73 -7.22 29.24
CA LEU A 381 -8.08 -5.92 29.43
C LEU A 381 -8.51 -5.24 30.73
N VAL A 382 -9.80 -5.29 31.07
CA VAL A 382 -10.32 -4.74 32.34
C VAL A 382 -9.73 -5.50 33.51
N CYS A 383 -9.62 -6.83 33.41
CA CYS A 383 -9.00 -7.67 34.44
C CYS A 383 -7.56 -7.27 34.71
N ILE A 384 -6.72 -7.10 33.67
CA ILE A 384 -5.32 -6.68 33.84
C ILE A 384 -5.22 -5.27 34.43
N ARG A 385 -6.06 -4.33 33.99
CA ARG A 385 -6.07 -2.94 34.47
C ARG A 385 -6.43 -2.79 35.94
N ASN A 386 -7.26 -3.70 36.47
CA ASN A 386 -7.79 -3.66 37.83
C ASN A 386 -7.07 -4.61 38.79
N LEU A 387 -5.93 -5.17 38.40
CA LEU A 387 -5.13 -6.00 39.30
C LEU A 387 -4.59 -5.17 40.47
N PRO A 388 -4.66 -5.70 41.71
CA PRO A 388 -4.00 -5.10 42.86
C PRO A 388 -2.48 -4.97 42.67
N ASN A 389 -1.86 -3.96 43.29
CA ASN A 389 -0.43 -3.67 43.11
C ASN A 389 0.51 -4.78 43.62
N ASP A 390 0.04 -5.65 44.51
CA ASP A 390 0.77 -6.82 45.02
C ASP A 390 0.74 -8.03 44.08
N LYS A 391 -0.14 -8.01 43.07
CA LYS A 391 -0.24 -9.07 42.06
C LYS A 391 0.80 -8.90 40.95
N GLU A 392 1.12 -10.02 40.29
CA GLU A 392 2.15 -10.10 39.26
C GLU A 392 1.55 -10.34 37.87
N VAL A 393 2.01 -9.57 36.88
CA VAL A 393 1.73 -9.80 35.46
C VAL A 393 2.98 -10.37 34.80
N LEU A 394 2.82 -11.48 34.08
CA LEU A 394 3.87 -12.07 33.28
C LEU A 394 3.79 -11.58 31.84
N LEU A 395 4.87 -10.99 31.34
CA LEU A 395 5.07 -10.66 29.93
C LEU A 395 5.96 -11.72 29.28
N LEU A 396 5.41 -12.46 28.31
CA LEU A 396 6.10 -13.44 27.48
C LEU A 396 6.30 -12.89 26.08
N THR A 397 7.56 -12.72 25.67
CA THR A 397 7.90 -12.22 24.32
C THR A 397 8.69 -13.24 23.51
N PRO A 398 8.51 -13.29 22.18
CA PRO A 398 9.33 -14.14 21.33
C PRO A 398 10.73 -13.52 21.20
N LEU A 399 11.75 -14.36 20.95
CA LEU A 399 13.07 -13.89 20.53
C LEU A 399 12.99 -13.41 19.08
N LEU A 400 12.94 -12.10 18.88
CA LEU A 400 13.01 -11.47 17.57
C LEU A 400 14.19 -10.52 17.54
N GLU A 401 15.02 -10.63 16.51
CA GLU A 401 16.00 -9.58 16.25
C GLU A 401 15.28 -8.27 15.90
N PRO A 402 15.75 -7.12 16.39
CA PRO A 402 15.25 -5.84 15.92
C PRO A 402 15.50 -5.77 14.41
N PHE A 403 14.53 -5.24 13.64
CA PHE A 403 14.73 -5.11 12.19
C PHE A 403 16.05 -4.39 11.91
N PRO A 404 16.77 -4.76 10.84
CA PRO A 404 18.06 -4.17 10.51
C PRO A 404 18.06 -2.64 10.53
N SER A 405 16.89 -2.07 10.22
CA SER A 405 16.57 -0.66 10.15
C SER A 405 15.76 -0.14 11.33
N THR A 406 15.73 -0.71 12.54
CA THR A 406 15.00 -0.07 13.67
C THR A 406 15.90 0.77 14.56
N ALA A 407 15.34 1.85 15.13
CA ALA A 407 15.99 2.64 16.18
C ALA A 407 16.44 1.75 17.36
N THR A 408 15.69 0.68 17.66
CA THR A 408 16.03 -0.34 18.66
C THR A 408 17.42 -0.93 18.42
N ARG A 409 17.81 -1.25 17.18
CA ARG A 409 19.15 -1.77 16.86
C ARG A 409 20.27 -0.78 17.18
N ARG A 410 20.03 0.52 16.95
CA ARG A 410 21.00 1.58 17.32
C ARG A 410 21.07 1.78 18.83
N THR A 411 19.93 1.80 19.52
CA THR A 411 19.90 1.88 21.00
C THR A 411 20.61 0.68 21.63
N ILE A 412 20.50 -0.51 21.06
CA ILE A 412 21.24 -1.70 21.49
C ILE A 412 22.75 -1.52 21.27
N GLN A 413 23.18 -0.98 20.12
CA GLN A 413 24.59 -0.65 19.88
C GLN A 413 25.13 0.42 20.84
N GLU A 414 24.33 1.45 21.15
CA GLU A 414 24.70 2.53 22.07
C GLU A 414 24.72 2.06 23.53
N THR A 415 23.71 1.32 23.99
CA THR A 415 23.61 0.81 25.37
C THR A 415 24.58 -0.34 25.66
N ALA A 416 25.00 -1.10 24.65
CA ALA A 416 26.05 -2.11 24.78
C ALA A 416 27.41 -1.51 25.21
N THR A 417 27.62 -0.20 25.03
CA THR A 417 28.83 0.47 25.52
C THR A 417 28.75 0.87 27.00
N THR A 418 27.56 0.88 27.62
CA THR A 418 27.34 1.49 28.94
C THR A 418 27.04 0.48 30.07
N PHE A 419 26.57 -0.73 29.76
CA PHE A 419 26.25 -1.76 30.77
C PHE A 419 27.18 -2.99 30.66
N ARG A 420 27.77 -3.39 31.80
CA ARG A 420 28.56 -4.63 31.93
C ARG A 420 27.69 -5.84 31.54
N GLN A 421 28.12 -6.58 30.52
CA GLN A 421 27.42 -7.69 29.88
C GLN A 421 27.10 -8.84 30.85
N PHE A 422 25.82 -9.01 31.20
CA PHE A 422 25.23 -10.34 31.07
C PHE A 422 24.99 -10.54 29.57
N GLN A 423 25.56 -11.59 28.97
CA GLN A 423 25.31 -11.92 27.57
C GLN A 423 23.85 -12.36 27.41
N LEU A 424 22.99 -11.40 27.08
CA LEU A 424 21.63 -11.66 26.61
C LEU A 424 21.70 -12.39 25.26
N ALA A 425 20.76 -13.30 25.02
CA ALA A 425 20.63 -13.93 23.72
C ALA A 425 20.14 -12.91 22.67
N PRO A 426 20.51 -13.04 21.38
CA PRO A 426 20.04 -12.16 20.33
C PRO A 426 18.50 -12.00 20.34
N GLY A 427 18.02 -10.76 20.36
CA GLY A 427 16.59 -10.42 20.35
C GLY A 427 15.90 -10.38 21.71
N GLU A 428 16.60 -10.66 22.83
CA GLU A 428 16.05 -10.51 24.19
C GLU A 428 15.84 -9.04 24.60
N ASP A 429 16.53 -8.12 23.95
CA ASP A 429 16.51 -6.68 24.17
C ASP A 429 15.39 -5.95 23.42
N THR A 430 14.90 -6.52 22.31
CA THR A 430 13.87 -5.94 21.43
C THR A 430 12.65 -5.41 22.18
N PHE A 431 12.21 -6.11 23.24
CA PHE A 431 11.01 -5.79 24.00
C PHE A 431 11.28 -5.24 25.42
N GLN A 432 12.53 -5.06 25.83
CA GLN A 432 12.85 -4.56 27.18
C GLN A 432 12.30 -3.16 27.44
N LEU A 433 12.43 -2.27 26.46
CA LEU A 433 11.86 -0.93 26.53
C LEU A 433 10.33 -0.98 26.67
N PHE A 434 9.68 -1.89 25.96
CA PHE A 434 8.24 -2.10 26.07
C PHE A 434 7.85 -2.59 27.47
N GLY A 435 8.55 -3.59 28.01
CA GLY A 435 8.32 -4.08 29.38
C GLY A 435 8.47 -2.97 30.41
N THR A 436 9.48 -2.11 30.27
CA THR A 436 9.70 -0.96 31.15
C THR A 436 8.55 0.03 31.10
N ILE A 437 8.14 0.45 29.90
CA ILE A 437 7.02 1.40 29.70
C ILE A 437 5.69 0.81 30.21
N LEU A 438 5.46 -0.48 29.97
CA LEU A 438 4.27 -1.16 30.43
C LEU A 438 4.20 -1.22 31.95
N ALA A 439 5.32 -1.53 32.62
CA ALA A 439 5.42 -1.54 34.09
C ALA A 439 5.10 -0.16 34.69
N GLU A 440 5.64 0.92 34.10
CA GLU A 440 5.36 2.30 34.52
C GLU A 440 3.87 2.67 34.42
N HIS A 441 3.15 2.10 33.45
CA HIS A 441 1.75 2.42 33.20
C HIS A 441 0.76 1.54 33.95
N LEU A 442 1.04 0.23 34.11
CA LEU A 442 0.15 -0.70 34.81
C LEU A 442 0.22 -0.57 36.33
N LYS A 443 1.32 -0.04 36.90
CA LYS A 443 1.53 0.11 38.36
C LYS A 443 1.43 -1.21 39.16
N VAL A 444 1.61 -2.34 38.50
CA VAL A 444 1.68 -3.70 39.09
C VAL A 444 3.08 -4.27 38.90
N ARG A 445 3.41 -5.33 39.63
CA ARG A 445 4.69 -6.04 39.42
C ARG A 445 4.67 -6.71 38.05
N LEU A 446 5.55 -6.29 37.14
CA LEU A 446 5.70 -6.92 35.83
C LEU A 446 6.98 -7.77 35.81
N THR A 447 6.85 -9.04 35.45
CA THR A 447 7.98 -9.90 35.14
C THR A 447 8.02 -10.15 33.65
N HIS A 448 9.15 -9.87 33.01
CA HIS A 448 9.36 -10.06 31.57
C HIS A 448 10.34 -11.21 31.34
N THR A 449 9.96 -12.17 30.50
CA THR A 449 10.88 -13.20 30.01
C THR A 449 10.59 -13.53 28.54
N SER A 450 11.59 -14.08 27.87
CA SER A 450 11.50 -14.45 26.46
C SER A 450 11.36 -15.96 26.28
N TYR A 451 10.64 -16.35 25.24
CA TYR A 451 10.51 -17.75 24.81
C TYR A 451 11.03 -17.94 23.38
N SER A 452 11.41 -19.17 23.05
CA SER A 452 12.02 -19.51 21.76
C SER A 452 11.42 -20.79 21.17
N SER A 453 11.95 -21.21 20.02
CA SER A 453 11.63 -22.50 19.39
C SER A 453 11.96 -23.71 20.26
N ASN A 454 12.74 -23.55 21.33
CA ASN A 454 13.02 -24.62 22.29
C ASN A 454 11.83 -24.90 23.25
N GLY A 455 10.73 -24.14 23.13
CA GLY A 455 9.54 -24.32 23.95
C GLY A 455 9.59 -23.58 25.29
N LEU A 456 8.65 -23.91 26.17
CA LEU A 456 8.61 -23.37 27.53
C LEU A 456 9.57 -24.16 28.43
N ARG A 457 10.36 -23.45 29.23
CA ARG A 457 11.25 -24.02 30.26
C ARG A 457 10.48 -24.19 31.57
N PRO A 458 10.95 -25.03 32.53
CA PRO A 458 10.33 -25.14 33.85
C PRO A 458 10.15 -23.79 34.56
N LEU A 459 11.11 -22.88 34.40
CA LEU A 459 10.99 -21.52 34.89
C LEU A 459 9.79 -20.79 34.27
N HIS A 460 9.53 -20.93 32.96
CA HIS A 460 8.37 -20.30 32.33
C HIS A 460 7.07 -20.86 32.90
N GLU A 461 6.98 -22.17 33.14
CA GLU A 461 5.80 -22.80 33.76
C GLU A 461 5.58 -22.30 35.20
N GLU A 462 6.65 -22.18 35.99
CA GLU A 462 6.60 -21.59 37.34
C GLU A 462 6.12 -20.13 37.31
N LEU A 463 6.66 -19.33 36.38
CA LEU A 463 6.27 -17.93 36.18
C LEU A 463 4.80 -17.81 35.76
N ILE A 464 4.34 -18.65 34.85
CA ILE A 464 2.93 -18.69 34.45
C ILE A 464 2.10 -19.04 35.69
N SER A 465 2.46 -20.12 36.39
CA SER A 465 1.77 -20.63 37.58
C SER A 465 1.53 -19.56 38.65
N ARG A 466 2.55 -18.75 38.96
CA ARG A 466 2.48 -17.71 40.01
C ARG A 466 1.84 -16.40 39.56
N SER A 467 1.82 -16.12 38.26
CA SER A 467 1.30 -14.85 37.73
C SER A 467 -0.22 -14.79 37.84
N SER A 468 -0.75 -13.60 38.14
CA SER A 468 -2.19 -13.34 38.19
C SER A 468 -2.77 -13.01 36.82
N ALA A 469 -1.92 -12.64 35.86
CA ALA A 469 -2.28 -12.46 34.46
C ALA A 469 -1.07 -12.69 33.55
N VAL A 470 -1.33 -13.08 32.31
CA VAL A 470 -0.29 -13.32 31.31
C VAL A 470 -0.56 -12.47 30.07
N ILE A 471 0.47 -11.79 29.58
CA ILE A 471 0.50 -11.14 28.28
C ILE A 471 1.52 -11.91 27.44
N ILE A 472 1.08 -12.47 26.31
CA ILE A 472 1.96 -13.16 25.37
C ILE A 472 1.95 -12.45 24.03
N MET A 473 3.14 -12.15 23.50
CA MET A 473 3.31 -11.50 22.21
C MET A 473 3.71 -12.52 21.16
N THR A 474 3.23 -12.42 19.94
CA THR A 474 3.62 -13.29 18.81
C THR A 474 4.00 -12.47 17.59
N ALA A 475 4.82 -13.02 16.70
CA ALA A 475 5.08 -12.45 15.38
C ALA A 475 5.00 -13.55 14.32
N ASP A 476 4.04 -13.39 13.41
CA ASP A 476 3.70 -14.34 12.35
C ASP A 476 3.58 -15.78 12.87
N ALA A 477 2.79 -16.02 13.92
CA ALA A 477 2.59 -17.34 14.51
C ALA A 477 2.09 -18.38 13.51
N THR A 478 1.39 -17.97 12.44
CA THR A 478 1.02 -18.88 11.33
C THR A 478 2.24 -19.43 10.59
N ARG A 479 3.34 -18.68 10.50
CA ARG A 479 4.61 -19.13 9.91
C ARG A 479 5.52 -19.75 10.97
N ASN A 480 5.46 -19.23 12.19
CA ASN A 480 6.23 -19.68 13.34
C ASN A 480 5.39 -20.57 14.25
N THR A 481 5.11 -21.80 13.80
CA THR A 481 4.16 -22.74 14.45
C THR A 481 4.47 -23.03 15.92
N TYR A 482 5.74 -22.92 16.34
CA TYR A 482 6.12 -23.04 17.75
C TYR A 482 5.46 -21.95 18.63
N GLN A 483 5.34 -20.71 18.12
CA GLN A 483 4.68 -19.61 18.86
C GLN A 483 3.19 -19.89 19.02
N TYR A 484 2.55 -20.42 17.98
CA TYR A 484 1.14 -20.84 18.04
C TYR A 484 0.95 -21.94 19.10
N GLY A 485 1.79 -22.98 19.08
CA GLY A 485 1.74 -24.08 20.05
C GLY A 485 1.96 -23.62 21.49
N ILE A 486 2.97 -22.78 21.73
CA ILE A 486 3.25 -22.19 23.05
C ILE A 486 2.04 -21.38 23.53
N THR A 487 1.47 -20.53 22.67
CA THR A 487 0.31 -19.68 23.03
C THR A 487 -0.90 -20.52 23.43
N LYS A 488 -1.19 -21.62 22.71
CA LYS A 488 -2.27 -22.54 23.10
C LYS A 488 -1.99 -23.22 24.42
N HIS A 489 -0.74 -23.63 24.67
CA HIS A 489 -0.35 -24.24 25.93
C HIS A 489 -0.53 -23.26 27.11
N VAL A 490 -0.07 -22.02 26.97
CA VAL A 490 -0.26 -20.96 27.97
C VAL A 490 -1.75 -20.69 28.22
N ASN A 491 -2.57 -20.64 27.17
CA ASN A 491 -4.03 -20.48 27.30
C ASN A 491 -4.67 -21.62 28.09
N MET A 492 -4.24 -22.87 27.86
CA MET A 492 -4.70 -24.03 28.64
C MET A 492 -4.33 -23.89 30.12
N GLN A 493 -3.09 -23.52 30.44
CA GLN A 493 -2.68 -23.30 31.83
C GLN A 493 -3.47 -22.17 32.49
N CYS A 494 -3.68 -21.05 31.80
CA CYS A 494 -4.44 -19.92 32.33
C CYS A 494 -5.92 -20.27 32.60
N ARG A 495 -6.51 -21.14 31.78
CA ARG A 495 -7.92 -21.58 31.89
C ARG A 495 -8.14 -22.67 32.96
N TYR A 496 -7.28 -23.68 33.02
CA TYR A 496 -7.52 -24.90 33.82
C TYR A 496 -6.73 -24.96 35.12
N GLN A 497 -5.72 -24.10 35.30
CA GLN A 497 -5.03 -23.93 36.56
C GLN A 497 -5.37 -22.53 37.08
N PRO A 498 -6.33 -22.41 38.01
CA PRO A 498 -6.67 -21.13 38.60
C PRO A 498 -5.49 -20.56 39.40
N ASP A 499 -5.50 -19.25 39.62
CA ASP A 499 -4.57 -18.58 40.51
C ASP A 499 -4.76 -19.00 41.98
N GLU A 500 -3.91 -18.49 42.88
CA GLU A 500 -3.99 -18.76 44.32
C GLU A 500 -5.37 -18.41 44.93
N ASP A 501 -6.11 -17.47 44.31
CA ASP A 501 -7.44 -17.02 44.73
C ASP A 501 -8.58 -17.81 44.06
N GLY A 502 -8.27 -18.86 43.30
CA GLY A 502 -9.26 -19.71 42.61
C GLY A 502 -9.85 -19.10 41.34
N ARG A 503 -9.28 -18.02 40.81
CA ARG A 503 -9.76 -17.30 39.62
C ARG A 503 -9.05 -17.77 38.37
N ALA A 504 -9.77 -17.79 37.25
CA ALA A 504 -9.17 -17.99 35.94
C ALA A 504 -8.26 -16.80 35.60
N ARG A 505 -7.05 -17.09 35.13
CA ARG A 505 -6.07 -16.05 34.82
C ARG A 505 -6.37 -15.44 33.45
N PRO A 506 -6.52 -14.11 33.34
CA PRO A 506 -6.69 -13.46 32.04
C PRO A 506 -5.39 -13.64 31.22
N LEU A 507 -5.57 -14.09 29.97
CA LEU A 507 -4.54 -14.16 28.96
C LEU A 507 -4.83 -13.11 27.88
N VAL A 508 -3.89 -12.22 27.64
CA VAL A 508 -3.93 -11.30 26.48
C VAL A 508 -2.89 -11.73 25.47
N VAL A 509 -3.35 -12.03 24.26
CA VAL A 509 -2.48 -12.36 23.12
C VAL A 509 -2.30 -11.11 22.25
N VAL A 510 -1.06 -10.75 21.94
CA VAL A 510 -0.72 -9.61 21.07
C VAL A 510 0.03 -10.10 19.85
N ALA A 511 -0.59 -10.07 18.67
CA ALA A 511 0.10 -10.31 17.41
C ALA A 511 0.78 -9.03 16.91
N LEU A 512 2.09 -9.07 16.77
CA LEU A 512 2.92 -7.93 16.40
C LEU A 512 2.89 -7.62 14.90
N SER A 513 2.43 -8.55 14.09
CA SER A 513 2.44 -8.44 12.63
C SER A 513 1.08 -8.83 12.05
N SER A 514 0.82 -10.13 11.91
CA SER A 514 -0.35 -10.64 11.21
C SER A 514 -1.59 -10.69 12.12
N PRO A 515 -2.72 -10.11 11.71
CA PRO A 515 -3.99 -10.28 12.42
C PRO A 515 -4.54 -11.71 12.27
N HIS A 516 -3.98 -12.54 11.40
CA HIS A 516 -4.44 -13.89 11.13
C HIS A 516 -3.95 -14.93 12.14
N ASP A 517 -2.94 -14.61 12.97
CA ASP A 517 -2.31 -15.54 13.93
C ASP A 517 -3.33 -16.31 14.77
N PHE A 518 -4.34 -15.63 15.31
CA PHE A 518 -5.40 -16.23 16.13
C PHE A 518 -6.80 -15.77 15.70
N LEU A 519 -6.96 -15.29 14.46
CA LEU A 519 -8.23 -14.73 13.99
C LEU A 519 -9.37 -15.75 14.05
N THR A 520 -9.11 -17.00 13.63
CA THR A 520 -10.11 -18.07 13.61
C THR A 520 -10.18 -18.83 14.93
N ASP A 521 -9.20 -18.65 15.81
CA ASP A 521 -9.12 -19.37 17.08
C ASP A 521 -9.95 -18.66 18.16
N LYS A 522 -11.14 -19.20 18.43
CA LYS A 522 -12.07 -18.64 19.42
C LYS A 522 -11.70 -18.99 20.86
N ASP A 523 -10.72 -19.87 21.10
CA ASP A 523 -10.26 -20.17 22.46
C ASP A 523 -9.42 -19.05 23.04
N ILE A 524 -8.83 -18.21 22.18
CA ILE A 524 -8.12 -17.00 22.59
C ILE A 524 -9.16 -15.89 22.80
N ASN A 525 -9.43 -15.58 24.07
CA ASN A 525 -10.52 -14.69 24.44
C ASN A 525 -10.19 -13.20 24.30
N THR A 526 -8.93 -12.80 24.50
CA THR A 526 -8.49 -11.40 24.34
C THR A 526 -7.30 -11.35 23.39
N TYR A 527 -7.50 -10.70 22.24
CA TYR A 527 -6.55 -10.69 21.12
C TYR A 527 -6.41 -9.29 20.52
N ILE A 528 -5.17 -8.82 20.45
CA ILE A 528 -4.78 -7.51 19.89
C ILE A 528 -3.84 -7.75 18.70
N CYS A 529 -3.91 -6.89 17.69
CA CYS A 529 -2.93 -6.83 16.61
C CYS A 529 -2.36 -5.42 16.46
N THR A 530 -1.03 -5.29 16.37
CA THR A 530 -0.34 -4.00 16.23
C THR A 530 0.21 -3.71 14.83
N TYR A 531 0.27 -4.72 13.95
CA TYR A 531 0.77 -4.64 12.56
C TYR A 531 2.23 -4.20 12.36
N ASP A 532 2.91 -3.76 13.41
CA ASP A 532 4.36 -3.67 13.54
C ASP A 532 4.76 -3.65 15.02
N PHE A 533 6.06 -3.82 15.30
CA PHE A 533 6.65 -3.72 16.64
C PHE A 533 7.67 -2.59 16.75
N THR A 534 7.47 -1.51 16.00
CA THR A 534 8.29 -0.30 16.10
C THR A 534 8.14 0.35 17.49
N THR A 535 9.11 1.16 17.91
CA THR A 535 9.07 1.83 19.22
C THR A 535 7.79 2.65 19.44
N PRO A 536 7.29 3.45 18.48
CA PRO A 536 6.02 4.16 18.64
C PRO A 536 4.80 3.23 18.75
N SER A 537 4.78 2.11 18.01
CA SER A 537 3.71 1.09 18.13
C SER A 537 3.68 0.47 19.52
N LEU A 538 4.83 0.01 20.03
CA LEU A 538 4.94 -0.58 21.36
C LEU A 538 4.56 0.41 22.48
N LYS A 539 4.91 1.70 22.33
CA LYS A 539 4.46 2.77 23.25
C LYS A 539 2.94 2.89 23.28
N ASN A 540 2.29 2.92 22.11
CA ASN A 540 0.83 3.01 22.03
C ASN A 540 0.15 1.72 22.52
N LEU A 541 0.75 0.55 22.29
CA LEU A 541 0.28 -0.73 22.85
C LEU A 541 0.29 -0.69 24.38
N ALA A 542 1.36 -0.19 25.00
CA ALA A 542 1.43 -0.05 26.45
C ALA A 542 0.33 0.88 27.00
N LEU A 543 0.02 1.97 26.30
CA LEU A 543 -1.09 2.86 26.64
C LEU A 543 -2.45 2.16 26.52
N LEU A 544 -2.66 1.38 25.45
CA LEU A 544 -3.89 0.59 25.25
C LEU A 544 -4.08 -0.44 26.36
N LEU A 545 -3.04 -1.21 26.67
CA LEU A 545 -3.08 -2.23 27.74
C LEU A 545 -3.38 -1.59 29.10
N ALA A 546 -2.81 -0.42 29.38
CA ALA A 546 -3.05 0.34 30.60
C ALA A 546 -4.37 1.13 30.63
N GLY A 547 -5.18 1.09 29.57
CA GLY A 547 -6.47 1.80 29.50
C GLY A 547 -6.35 3.32 29.37
N LYS A 548 -5.20 3.81 28.89
CA LYS A 548 -4.95 5.24 28.59
C LYS A 548 -5.22 5.59 27.13
N LEU A 549 -5.51 4.58 26.31
CA LEU A 549 -5.84 4.71 24.90
C LEU A 549 -7.00 3.75 24.59
N ASP A 550 -7.99 4.24 23.84
CA ASP A 550 -9.07 3.42 23.28
C ASP A 550 -8.75 3.04 21.83
N SER A 551 -9.08 1.82 21.42
CA SER A 551 -8.91 1.38 20.03
C SER A 551 -10.06 1.90 19.18
N THR A 552 -9.74 2.73 18.18
CA THR A 552 -10.69 3.23 17.18
C THR A 552 -10.52 2.56 15.82
N SER A 553 -9.66 1.54 15.75
CA SER A 553 -9.28 0.91 14.50
C SER A 553 -10.39 0.00 13.95
N LYS A 554 -10.25 -0.38 12.68
CA LYS A 554 -11.06 -1.42 12.04
C LYS A 554 -10.14 -2.47 11.46
N LEU A 555 -10.46 -3.74 11.66
CA LEU A 555 -9.66 -4.82 11.08
C LEU A 555 -9.72 -4.74 9.55
N PRO A 556 -8.59 -4.58 8.83
CA PRO A 556 -8.58 -4.36 7.38
C PRO A 556 -8.69 -5.69 6.61
N LEU A 557 -9.67 -6.52 6.99
CA LEU A 557 -9.90 -7.84 6.42
C LEU A 557 -11.32 -7.98 5.86
N ALA A 558 -11.46 -8.57 4.69
CA ALA A 558 -12.73 -8.77 3.99
C ALA A 558 -13.73 -9.60 4.80
N ALA A 559 -13.26 -10.65 5.48
CA ALA A 559 -14.11 -11.61 6.22
C ALA A 559 -14.72 -11.06 7.52
N VAL A 560 -14.23 -9.92 8.02
CA VAL A 560 -14.66 -9.35 9.32
C VAL A 560 -15.49 -8.08 9.14
N GLN A 561 -15.60 -7.56 7.92
CA GLN A 561 -16.62 -6.56 7.62
C GLN A 561 -17.98 -7.27 7.64
N PRO A 562 -19.00 -6.76 8.37
CA PRO A 562 -20.34 -7.30 8.26
C PRO A 562 -20.71 -7.31 6.78
N ALA A 563 -21.27 -8.43 6.31
CA ALA A 563 -21.72 -8.67 4.94
C ALA A 563 -22.62 -7.53 4.43
N LYS A 564 -21.99 -6.43 4.06
CA LYS A 564 -22.58 -5.27 3.41
C LYS A 564 -22.38 -5.37 1.91
N LEU A 565 -21.49 -6.25 1.43
CA LEU A 565 -21.30 -6.47 0.00
C LEU A 565 -22.48 -7.22 -0.64
N ASP A 566 -23.07 -8.20 0.05
CA ASP A 566 -24.21 -8.96 -0.52
C ASP A 566 -25.51 -8.14 -0.60
N THR A 567 -25.59 -7.03 0.13
CA THR A 567 -26.74 -6.11 0.12
C THR A 567 -26.48 -4.81 -0.66
N LEU A 568 -25.26 -4.28 -0.70
CA LEU A 568 -24.93 -3.10 -1.51
C LEU A 568 -24.72 -3.45 -2.99
N GLU A 569 -24.04 -4.54 -3.35
CA GLU A 569 -23.81 -4.87 -4.77
C GLU A 569 -25.10 -5.26 -5.50
N ARG A 570 -26.06 -5.89 -4.81
CA ARG A 570 -27.39 -6.17 -5.38
C ARG A 570 -28.27 -4.94 -5.50
N GLN A 571 -28.04 -3.89 -4.71
CA GLN A 571 -28.88 -2.68 -4.77
C GLN A 571 -28.30 -1.59 -5.66
N THR A 572 -26.98 -1.45 -5.80
CA THR A 572 -26.40 -0.33 -6.58
C THR A 572 -26.15 -0.62 -8.06
N ASN A 573 -26.21 -1.90 -8.51
CA ASN A 573 -25.92 -2.30 -9.89
C ASN A 573 -27.15 -2.71 -10.73
N ALA A 574 -28.37 -2.49 -10.26
CA ALA A 574 -29.53 -2.69 -11.12
C ALA A 574 -29.54 -1.61 -12.21
N ALA A 575 -29.17 -1.96 -13.45
CA ALA A 575 -29.33 -1.08 -14.60
C ALA A 575 -30.83 -0.91 -14.88
N TRP A 576 -31.34 0.31 -14.66
CA TRP A 576 -32.75 0.62 -14.92
C TRP A 576 -32.94 1.06 -16.37
N LEU A 577 -34.03 0.60 -16.98
CA LEU A 577 -34.44 1.11 -18.29
C LEU A 577 -34.87 2.59 -18.14
N VAL A 578 -34.15 3.46 -18.83
CA VAL A 578 -34.45 4.90 -18.92
C VAL A 578 -35.10 5.19 -20.26
N GLU A 579 -36.26 5.83 -20.23
CA GLU A 579 -37.02 6.24 -21.40
C GLU A 579 -37.08 7.77 -21.50
N SER A 580 -37.33 8.30 -22.70
CA SER A 580 -37.74 9.70 -22.83
C SER A 580 -39.13 9.88 -22.21
N TYR A 581 -39.33 11.00 -21.50
CA TYR A 581 -40.62 11.40 -20.97
C TYR A 581 -41.62 11.69 -22.11
N ASP A 582 -42.84 11.19 -21.97
CA ASP A 582 -43.97 11.47 -22.85
C ASP A 582 -45.16 11.99 -22.02
N GLY A 583 -45.60 13.22 -22.29
CA GLY A 583 -46.66 13.87 -21.52
C GLY A 583 -48.02 13.19 -21.62
N THR A 584 -48.32 12.45 -22.70
CA THR A 584 -49.59 11.72 -22.81
C THR A 584 -49.57 10.40 -22.03
N ARG A 585 -48.41 9.75 -21.96
CA ARG A 585 -48.20 8.47 -21.28
C ARG A 585 -47.91 8.60 -19.79
N ASP A 586 -47.03 9.55 -19.43
CA ASP A 586 -46.36 9.57 -18.13
C ASP A 586 -46.98 10.57 -17.15
N TRP A 587 -47.89 11.45 -17.59
CA TRP A 587 -48.45 12.54 -16.78
C TRP A 587 -49.16 12.07 -15.51
N LEU A 588 -50.06 11.08 -15.61
CA LEU A 588 -50.78 10.53 -14.44
C LEU A 588 -49.83 9.90 -13.41
N GLY A 589 -48.73 9.30 -13.88
CA GLY A 589 -47.69 8.72 -13.03
C GLY A 589 -46.84 9.81 -12.38
N LEU A 590 -46.51 10.85 -13.13
CA LEU A 590 -45.75 12.00 -12.67
C LEU A 590 -46.51 12.78 -11.59
N GLU A 591 -47.82 13.00 -11.75
CA GLU A 591 -48.63 13.73 -10.76
C GLU A 591 -48.61 13.02 -9.39
N LYS A 592 -48.73 11.69 -9.38
CA LYS A 592 -48.62 10.88 -8.16
C LYS A 592 -47.21 10.93 -7.57
N PHE A 593 -46.19 10.87 -8.42
CA PHE A 593 -44.79 10.96 -8.02
C PHE A 593 -44.48 12.31 -7.38
N MET A 594 -44.90 13.42 -7.97
CA MET A 594 -44.69 14.78 -7.45
C MET A 594 -45.33 14.97 -6.06
N ARG A 595 -46.53 14.42 -5.84
CA ARG A 595 -47.17 14.42 -4.50
C ARG A 595 -46.35 13.65 -3.47
N LEU A 596 -45.64 12.59 -3.87
CA LEU A 596 -44.83 11.76 -2.97
C LEU A 596 -43.55 12.48 -2.51
N ILE A 597 -42.92 13.27 -3.38
CA ILE A 597 -41.64 13.94 -3.10
C ILE A 597 -41.78 15.36 -2.51
N SER A 598 -43.00 15.81 -2.22
CA SER A 598 -43.29 17.11 -1.56
C SER A 598 -42.66 18.34 -2.24
N THR A 599 -42.49 18.30 -3.57
CA THR A 599 -42.05 19.46 -4.37
C THR A 599 -43.26 20.17 -4.98
N THR A 600 -43.25 21.50 -4.99
CA THR A 600 -44.34 22.31 -5.54
C THR A 600 -44.33 22.28 -7.08
N PRO A 601 -45.51 22.30 -7.76
CA PRO A 601 -45.61 22.12 -9.22
C PRO A 601 -44.98 23.22 -10.07
N GLU A 602 -44.76 24.41 -9.51
CA GLU A 602 -44.42 25.63 -10.28
C GLU A 602 -43.09 25.54 -11.06
N SER A 603 -42.14 24.67 -10.67
CA SER A 603 -40.86 24.50 -11.40
C SER A 603 -40.92 23.49 -12.56
N LEU A 604 -42.01 22.75 -12.72
CA LEU A 604 -42.14 21.64 -13.68
C LEU A 604 -43.41 21.70 -14.55
N ASP A 605 -44.12 22.83 -14.57
CA ASP A 605 -45.36 23.04 -15.34
C ASP A 605 -45.22 22.76 -16.85
N PHE A 606 -44.00 22.86 -17.39
CA PHE A 606 -43.68 22.53 -18.78
C PHE A 606 -43.83 21.02 -19.12
N LEU A 607 -43.90 20.15 -18.11
CA LEU A 607 -44.15 18.72 -18.30
C LEU A 607 -45.64 18.39 -18.49
N SER A 608 -46.53 19.36 -18.24
CA SER A 608 -47.97 19.14 -18.43
C SER A 608 -48.33 18.94 -19.92
N PRO A 609 -49.36 18.13 -20.23
CA PRO A 609 -49.85 17.97 -21.60
C PRO A 609 -50.30 19.29 -22.25
N ALA A 610 -50.60 20.30 -21.45
CA ALA A 610 -51.00 21.65 -21.87
C ALA A 610 -49.84 22.68 -21.78
N GLY A 611 -48.64 22.25 -21.37
CA GLY A 611 -47.47 23.09 -21.16
C GLY A 611 -46.95 23.68 -22.46
N ARG A 612 -46.77 25.01 -22.50
CA ARG A 612 -46.14 25.69 -23.64
C ARG A 612 -44.64 25.35 -23.65
N ALA A 613 -44.17 24.84 -24.78
CA ALA A 613 -42.77 24.48 -24.99
C ALA A 613 -41.86 25.71 -25.12
N ASN A 614 -40.76 25.68 -24.36
CA ASN A 614 -39.50 26.43 -24.51
C ASN A 614 -39.59 27.97 -24.43
N ASP A 615 -38.87 28.54 -23.46
CA ASP A 615 -38.39 29.93 -23.56
C ASP A 615 -37.49 30.08 -24.80
N GLU A 616 -37.59 31.22 -25.49
CA GLU A 616 -36.76 31.56 -26.67
C GLU A 616 -35.27 31.59 -26.29
N GLY A 617 -34.60 30.43 -26.39
CA GLY A 617 -33.15 30.29 -26.22
C GLY A 617 -32.67 29.01 -25.53
N SER A 618 -33.55 28.20 -24.92
CA SER A 618 -33.15 26.94 -24.27
C SER A 618 -34.09 25.77 -24.59
N LYS A 619 -33.53 24.56 -24.72
CA LYS A 619 -34.28 23.33 -25.01
C LYS A 619 -34.13 22.36 -23.84
N ARG A 620 -35.26 21.96 -23.24
CA ARG A 620 -35.28 20.93 -22.20
C ARG A 620 -35.53 19.55 -22.78
N LYS A 621 -34.89 18.52 -22.21
CA LYS A 621 -35.20 17.10 -22.48
C LYS A 621 -35.32 16.35 -21.17
N CYS A 622 -36.36 15.53 -21.07
CA CYS A 622 -36.69 14.83 -19.83
C CYS A 622 -36.65 13.32 -20.02
N PHE A 623 -36.17 12.63 -19.00
CA PHE A 623 -36.01 11.19 -18.94
C PHE A 623 -36.66 10.63 -17.69
N VAL A 624 -37.26 9.44 -17.82
CA VAL A 624 -37.96 8.78 -16.72
C VAL A 624 -37.55 7.32 -16.59
N VAL A 625 -37.58 6.84 -15.35
CA VAL A 625 -37.64 5.42 -15.03
C VAL A 625 -39.06 5.15 -14.53
N ARG A 626 -39.78 4.25 -15.20
CA ARG A 626 -41.17 3.93 -14.88
C ARG A 626 -41.39 2.44 -14.75
N ASN A 627 -42.37 2.07 -13.93
CA ASN A 627 -42.93 0.73 -13.94
C ASN A 627 -44.00 0.66 -15.04
N SER A 628 -43.68 0.00 -16.16
CA SER A 628 -44.55 -0.07 -17.34
C SER A 628 -45.90 -0.74 -17.09
N SER A 629 -45.98 -1.66 -16.13
CA SER A 629 -47.22 -2.38 -15.78
C SER A 629 -48.20 -1.54 -14.95
N THR A 630 -47.70 -0.55 -14.20
CA THR A 630 -48.53 0.27 -13.30
C THR A 630 -48.61 1.74 -13.69
N GLY A 631 -47.74 2.19 -14.61
CA GLY A 631 -47.60 3.60 -14.98
C GLY A 631 -46.92 4.45 -13.90
N THR A 632 -46.37 3.85 -12.84
CA THR A 632 -45.76 4.59 -11.72
C THR A 632 -44.37 5.09 -12.13
N ILE A 633 -44.10 6.39 -11.93
CA ILE A 633 -42.77 6.97 -12.11
C ILE A 633 -41.94 6.71 -10.86
N LEU A 634 -40.73 6.18 -11.05
CA LEU A 634 -39.77 5.84 -9.99
C LEU A 634 -38.60 6.84 -9.94
N GLY A 635 -38.34 7.54 -11.04
CA GLY A 635 -37.41 8.66 -11.10
C GLY A 635 -37.59 9.50 -12.36
N LEU A 636 -37.22 10.76 -12.26
CA LEU A 636 -37.30 11.78 -13.31
C LEU A 636 -35.99 12.56 -13.36
N LEU A 637 -35.49 12.83 -14.56
CA LEU A 637 -34.36 13.71 -14.80
C LEU A 637 -34.69 14.72 -15.89
N VAL A 638 -34.36 15.98 -15.66
CA VAL A 638 -34.52 17.09 -16.60
C VAL A 638 -33.14 17.61 -17.00
N THR A 639 -32.88 17.69 -18.31
CA THR A 639 -31.70 18.38 -18.86
C THR A 639 -32.10 19.69 -19.50
N LEU A 640 -31.18 20.66 -19.47
CA LEU A 640 -31.31 21.97 -20.09
C LEU A 640 -30.16 22.16 -21.08
N ILE A 641 -30.49 22.56 -22.31
CA ILE A 641 -29.53 22.81 -23.40
C ILE A 641 -29.64 24.27 -23.82
N PHE A 642 -28.55 25.03 -23.76
CA PHE A 642 -28.52 26.44 -24.14
C PHE A 642 -28.16 26.62 -25.62
N GLN A 643 -28.98 27.32 -26.40
CA GLN A 643 -28.76 27.49 -27.85
C GLN A 643 -27.56 28.38 -28.21
N SER A 644 -27.11 29.25 -27.30
CA SER A 644 -26.07 30.27 -27.58
C SER A 644 -24.64 29.84 -27.23
N GLN A 645 -24.44 28.82 -26.39
CA GLN A 645 -23.10 28.38 -25.96
C GLN A 645 -22.86 26.88 -26.17
N SER A 646 -23.89 26.16 -26.62
CA SER A 646 -23.86 24.71 -26.79
C SER A 646 -23.33 23.95 -25.56
N ASP A 647 -23.65 24.51 -24.40
CA ASP A 647 -23.50 23.89 -23.09
C ASP A 647 -24.81 23.18 -22.70
N GLY A 648 -24.70 22.05 -22.01
CA GLY A 648 -25.80 21.19 -21.65
C GLY A 648 -25.62 20.65 -20.24
N GLN A 649 -26.58 20.93 -19.36
CA GLN A 649 -26.49 20.55 -17.95
C GLN A 649 -27.72 19.75 -17.50
N ILE A 650 -27.53 19.01 -16.40
CA ILE A 650 -28.63 18.35 -15.70
C ILE A 650 -29.22 19.38 -14.74
N GLU A 651 -30.48 19.77 -14.98
CA GLU A 651 -31.18 20.79 -14.19
C GLU A 651 -31.72 20.20 -12.89
N THR A 652 -32.23 18.97 -12.93
CA THR A 652 -32.81 18.32 -11.76
C THR A 652 -32.84 16.81 -11.93
N VAL A 653 -32.63 16.10 -10.82
CA VAL A 653 -32.83 14.64 -10.72
C VAL A 653 -33.68 14.36 -9.49
N LEU A 654 -34.79 13.66 -9.68
CA LEU A 654 -35.74 13.29 -8.64
C LEU A 654 -35.92 11.79 -8.66
N VAL A 655 -35.88 11.16 -7.49
CA VAL A 655 -36.07 9.70 -7.33
C VAL A 655 -37.05 9.47 -6.20
N ASP A 656 -37.86 8.42 -6.33
CA ASP A 656 -38.81 7.99 -5.29
C ASP A 656 -38.08 7.85 -3.95
N PRO A 657 -38.51 8.54 -2.88
CA PRO A 657 -37.85 8.53 -1.57
C PRO A 657 -37.72 7.11 -1.00
N ASN A 658 -38.69 6.25 -1.29
CA ASN A 658 -38.72 4.86 -0.82
C ASN A 658 -37.79 3.94 -1.63
N ARG A 659 -37.17 4.46 -2.70
CA ARG A 659 -36.28 3.73 -3.61
C ARG A 659 -34.95 4.44 -3.83
N LYS A 660 -34.52 5.30 -2.91
CA LYS A 660 -33.17 5.88 -2.93
C LYS A 660 -32.11 4.78 -2.74
N GLY A 661 -30.99 4.90 -3.43
CA GLY A 661 -29.86 3.96 -3.32
C GLY A 661 -29.97 2.68 -4.17
N VAL A 662 -31.04 2.51 -4.98
CA VAL A 662 -31.24 1.30 -5.81
C VAL A 662 -30.77 1.44 -7.28
N GLY A 663 -29.91 2.42 -7.58
CA GLY A 663 -29.33 2.62 -8.92
C GLY A 663 -30.18 3.40 -9.96
N ILE A 664 -31.38 3.86 -9.60
CA ILE A 664 -32.26 4.65 -10.50
C ILE A 664 -31.62 5.98 -10.89
N GLU A 665 -31.06 6.71 -9.92
CA GLU A 665 -30.39 8.00 -10.13
C GLU A 665 -29.18 7.86 -11.05
N THR A 666 -28.37 6.83 -10.81
CA THR A 666 -27.19 6.50 -11.62
C THR A 666 -27.60 6.22 -13.07
N SER A 667 -28.62 5.37 -13.27
CA SER A 667 -29.12 5.02 -14.61
C SER A 667 -29.62 6.26 -15.37
N LEU A 668 -30.38 7.14 -14.69
CA LEU A 668 -30.86 8.41 -15.26
C LEU A 668 -29.72 9.33 -15.66
N ARG A 669 -28.72 9.53 -14.78
CA ARG A 669 -27.57 10.39 -15.04
C ARG A 669 -26.70 9.87 -16.18
N GLU A 670 -26.39 8.58 -16.21
CA GLU A 670 -25.61 7.98 -17.31
C GLU A 670 -26.33 8.08 -18.65
N HIS A 671 -27.65 7.90 -18.68
CA HIS A 671 -28.43 8.08 -19.89
C HIS A 671 -28.43 9.55 -20.35
N ALA A 672 -28.60 10.49 -19.41
CA ALA A 672 -28.57 11.92 -19.70
C ALA A 672 -27.21 12.39 -20.21
N LEU A 673 -26.10 11.94 -19.60
CA LEU A 673 -24.75 12.26 -20.04
C LEU A 673 -24.46 11.68 -21.44
N ARG A 674 -24.89 10.45 -21.73
CA ARG A 674 -24.79 9.87 -23.08
C ARG A 674 -25.62 10.67 -24.09
N TYR A 675 -26.82 11.10 -23.71
CA TYR A 675 -27.65 11.95 -24.56
C TYR A 675 -26.98 13.30 -24.84
N LEU A 676 -26.49 13.99 -23.81
CA LEU A 676 -25.79 15.27 -23.97
C LEU A 676 -24.52 15.12 -24.82
N ALA A 677 -23.74 14.05 -24.62
CA ALA A 677 -22.57 13.73 -25.44
C ALA A 677 -22.91 13.40 -26.91
N SER A 678 -24.11 12.87 -27.18
CA SER A 678 -24.55 12.54 -28.54
C SER A 678 -24.98 13.75 -29.38
N ILE A 679 -25.23 14.89 -28.74
CA ILE A 679 -25.53 16.16 -29.41
C ILE A 679 -24.19 16.72 -29.90
N ARG A 680 -23.94 16.67 -31.21
CA ARG A 680 -22.66 17.04 -31.85
C ARG A 680 -22.06 18.34 -31.29
N GLY A 681 -20.89 18.24 -30.65
CA GLY A 681 -19.96 19.37 -30.52
C GLY A 681 -19.28 19.64 -29.17
N PHE A 682 -19.25 18.76 -28.15
CA PHE A 682 -18.69 19.15 -26.83
C PHE A 682 -17.76 18.11 -26.16
N PRO A 683 -16.53 18.50 -25.75
CA PRO A 683 -15.73 17.81 -24.75
C PRO A 683 -15.92 18.46 -23.37
N GLY A 684 -16.57 17.74 -22.45
CA GLY A 684 -16.61 18.09 -21.01
C GLY A 684 -17.97 18.52 -20.50
N ALA A 685 -18.78 17.56 -20.04
CA ALA A 685 -19.97 17.85 -19.23
C ALA A 685 -19.52 18.13 -17.78
N GLY A 686 -19.57 19.39 -17.36
CA GLY A 686 -19.39 19.79 -15.97
C GLY A 686 -20.67 19.58 -15.17
N ILE A 687 -20.54 19.08 -13.93
CA ILE A 687 -21.65 18.99 -12.98
C ILE A 687 -21.83 20.38 -12.36
N GLY A 688 -22.94 21.05 -12.68
CA GLY A 688 -23.38 22.24 -11.96
C GLY A 688 -23.87 21.87 -10.55
N SER A 689 -23.44 22.65 -9.56
CA SER A 689 -23.85 22.51 -8.16
C SER A 689 -25.22 23.13 -7.92
N THR A 690 -26.14 22.36 -7.32
CA THR A 690 -27.16 22.85 -6.38
C THR A 690 -27.38 21.83 -5.28
#